data_AF-A0A2K2EZQ9-F1
#
_entry.id   AF-A0A2K2EZQ9-F1
#
_cell.length_a   1.000
_cell.length_b   1.000
_cell.length_c   1.000
_cell.angle_alpha   90.00
_cell.angle_beta   90.00
_cell.angle_gamma   90.00
#
_symmetry.space_group_name_H-M   'P 1'
#
loop_
_entity.id
_entity.type
_entity.pdbx_description
1 polymer ?
#
loop_
_entity_poly.entity_id
_entity_poly.type
_entity_poly.pdbx_seq_one_letter_code
_entity_poly.pdbx_strand_id
1 'polypeptide(L)'
;MTRRYRNFYKNKNAKTSQELDRLAHDSTKLDPDYPAPLMTQTLAKISNIVRIDFDLIEEVERKQIISDIEHLLVTDFPDEELRRDTRISFAATMLSKLVPKNHVDITEIYEIDKRKSCKINELEYKQKEINKYRDNSDQYTIIEKQIEKLNFEIKELNDSLERIKNELMKKELISFKHSFRLMLKALRDNHEKPKLWVRAIEFCQRSGINEIDSIWEIVDDLLKANSINKLSAGFIYSLILKTLSDQIILAFKEVSELKGSPITYERSKKFLNYLISKEFVTSKATLIKNYTKPYEMGCLNLFMFTCSVIAYYLKEEPTCDLYEYFDKTRNSIFDKNNDGACLVSKDEYSFINMIWWILCKITEKSSIEPPKMWYDVVKYLCHNKELIDSPTGMSIISLYPKNLPAEIIDYLFSSKKMNNYLKHEGWLFDILVSLKDKQINYNGLMQNKMVRKISKILNFTDNEYVTLYEWTEWANKFEKNSVAYDPRLSEWTALEIVKRVAKIHNSVVHNIELLHNSQLFEDVNERYYSVHPSNYILPKEWIECRSNMSWEDWKNAIDIHRNNKTVKLRKLKEVIYDYRYTPVILDPYSYENRELSVIHGLGILLIGLLSKSFSFPAIYNPIGMQKVWTSVLKAKLEYYPISSRTLGIIYGCLSKRNIETKFLSIYQHELVPDDDTIFDPPHIFSISDFIQNIEKAQKILESYQLTVQEYSPRQLIPVSLIQLTRDYNPYKQIEDGIE
;
A
#
# COMPACT_ATOMS: atom_id res chain seq x y z
N MET A 1 51.86 -39.14 27.51
CA MET A 1 50.41 -39.04 27.19
C MET A 1 49.92 -40.07 26.14
N THR A 2 50.76 -41.02 25.71
CA THR A 2 50.49 -41.87 24.52
C THR A 2 49.91 -43.26 24.82
N ARG A 3 49.81 -43.66 26.11
CA ARG A 3 49.23 -44.95 26.53
C ARG A 3 47.75 -44.86 26.95
N ARG A 4 47.26 -43.68 27.33
CA ARG A 4 45.84 -43.46 27.70
C ARG A 4 44.89 -43.38 26.49
N TYR A 5 45.34 -42.87 25.34
CA TYR A 5 44.51 -42.79 24.14
C TYR A 5 44.28 -44.16 23.46
N ARG A 6 45.25 -45.09 23.52
CA ARG A 6 45.07 -46.45 22.97
C ARG A 6 44.04 -47.28 23.74
N ASN A 7 43.86 -47.03 25.04
CA ASN A 7 42.83 -47.70 25.83
C ASN A 7 41.45 -47.03 25.70
N PHE A 8 41.37 -45.78 25.23
CA PHE A 8 40.09 -45.11 24.98
C PHE A 8 39.35 -45.71 23.78
N TYR A 9 40.06 -46.17 22.75
CA TYR A 9 39.48 -46.82 21.56
C TYR A 9 39.15 -48.31 21.73
N LYS A 10 39.60 -48.97 22.81
CA LYS A 10 39.32 -50.40 23.03
C LYS A 10 37.96 -50.69 23.69
N ASN A 11 37.30 -49.69 24.27
CA ASN A 11 36.10 -49.88 25.10
C ASN A 11 34.84 -49.15 24.59
N LYS A 12 34.79 -48.67 23.35
CA LYS A 12 33.53 -48.21 22.74
C LYS A 12 32.94 -49.32 21.87
N ASN A 13 31.69 -49.67 22.16
CA ASN A 13 30.85 -50.55 21.33
C ASN A 13 31.12 -50.31 19.85
N ALA A 14 31.56 -51.34 19.12
CA ALA A 14 31.97 -51.24 17.72
C ALA A 14 30.88 -50.60 16.83
N LYS A 15 29.60 -50.76 17.20
CA LYS A 15 28.46 -50.07 16.59
C LYS A 15 28.55 -48.55 16.68
N THR A 16 28.87 -47.99 17.84
CA THR A 16 28.95 -46.53 18.06
C THR A 16 30.15 -45.92 17.35
N SER A 17 31.25 -46.67 17.21
CA SER A 17 32.42 -46.21 16.43
C SER A 17 32.13 -46.21 14.93
N GLN A 18 31.46 -47.25 14.41
CA GLN A 18 31.04 -47.32 13.01
C GLN A 18 30.02 -46.25 12.65
N GLU A 19 29.14 -45.91 13.58
CA GLU A 19 28.15 -44.84 13.42
C GLU A 19 28.82 -43.45 13.40
N LEU A 20 29.82 -43.22 14.27
CA LEU A 20 30.64 -42.01 14.25
C LEU A 20 31.52 -41.91 13.00
N ASP A 21 32.09 -43.01 12.51
CA ASP A 21 32.87 -43.03 11.28
C ASP A 21 31.99 -42.78 10.05
N ARG A 22 30.74 -43.29 10.03
CA ARG A 22 29.76 -42.95 8.99
C ARG A 22 29.38 -41.48 9.02
N LEU A 23 29.06 -40.94 10.21
CA LEU A 23 28.76 -39.51 10.37
C LEU A 23 29.94 -38.63 9.98
N ALA A 24 31.17 -39.02 10.31
CA ALA A 24 32.38 -38.33 9.90
C ALA A 24 32.56 -38.39 8.38
N HIS A 25 32.39 -39.58 7.77
CA HIS A 25 32.48 -39.74 6.32
C HIS A 25 31.44 -38.88 5.59
N ASP A 26 30.19 -38.88 6.04
CA ASP A 26 29.12 -38.05 5.49
C ASP A 26 29.41 -36.55 5.68
N SER A 27 29.96 -36.15 6.84
CA SER A 27 30.34 -34.73 7.10
C SER A 27 31.56 -34.26 6.31
N THR A 28 32.40 -35.18 5.82
CA THR A 28 33.57 -34.88 4.98
C THR A 28 33.29 -35.02 3.48
N LYS A 29 32.07 -35.41 3.11
CA LYS A 29 31.68 -35.59 1.72
C LYS A 29 31.52 -34.22 1.06
N LEU A 30 32.48 -33.86 0.22
CA LEU A 30 32.41 -32.65 -0.58
C LEU A 30 31.23 -32.76 -1.54
N ASP A 31 30.32 -31.81 -1.45
CA ASP A 31 29.24 -31.63 -2.41
C ASP A 31 29.81 -30.97 -3.68
N PRO A 32 30.00 -31.72 -4.78
CA PRO A 32 30.62 -31.17 -5.99
C PRO A 32 29.72 -30.14 -6.68
N ASP A 33 28.41 -30.19 -6.42
CA ASP A 33 27.44 -29.27 -6.99
C ASP A 33 27.39 -27.94 -6.21
N TYR A 34 27.83 -27.93 -4.94
CA TYR A 34 27.73 -26.78 -4.03
C TYR A 34 28.92 -26.68 -3.04
N PRO A 35 30.11 -26.24 -3.50
CA PRO A 35 31.29 -26.13 -2.65
C PRO A 35 31.12 -24.99 -1.62
N ALA A 36 31.51 -25.24 -0.35
CA ALA A 36 31.46 -24.25 0.73
C ALA A 36 32.80 -23.50 0.89
N PRO A 37 32.89 -22.19 0.58
CA PRO A 37 34.10 -21.39 0.78
C PRO A 37 34.14 -20.74 2.18
N LEU A 38 35.33 -20.39 2.66
CA LEU A 38 35.55 -19.76 3.96
C LEU A 38 35.21 -18.25 3.90
N MET A 39 34.37 -17.74 4.82
CA MET A 39 34.06 -16.31 4.95
C MET A 39 34.43 -15.80 6.35
N THR A 40 34.95 -14.57 6.44
CA THR A 40 35.29 -13.89 7.70
C THR A 40 34.48 -12.60 7.86
N GLN A 41 34.26 -12.13 9.10
CA GLN A 41 33.53 -10.89 9.44
C GLN A 41 32.03 -10.87 9.05
N THR A 42 31.35 -12.00 9.26
CA THR A 42 29.96 -12.29 8.90
C THR A 42 28.94 -11.21 9.32
N LEU A 43 29.00 -10.74 10.57
CA LEU A 43 28.03 -9.77 11.12
C LEU A 43 28.17 -8.36 10.53
N ALA A 44 29.41 -7.89 10.31
CA ALA A 44 29.67 -6.59 9.71
C ALA A 44 29.18 -6.55 8.26
N LYS A 45 29.42 -7.62 7.50
CA LYS A 45 28.90 -7.77 6.14
C LYS A 45 27.38 -7.79 6.10
N ILE A 46 26.71 -8.52 7.00
CA ILE A 46 25.24 -8.54 7.09
C ILE A 46 24.68 -7.13 7.38
N SER A 47 25.27 -6.41 8.34
CA SER A 47 24.86 -5.05 8.65
C SER A 47 25.04 -4.11 7.46
N ASN A 48 26.10 -4.28 6.67
CA ASN A 48 26.32 -3.47 5.47
C ASN A 48 25.31 -3.82 4.37
N ILE A 49 25.07 -5.10 4.10
CA ILE A 49 24.09 -5.54 3.08
C ILE A 49 22.69 -4.99 3.36
N VAL A 50 22.27 -4.91 4.63
CA VAL A 50 20.97 -4.34 5.00
C VAL A 50 20.88 -2.83 4.72
N ARG A 51 22.00 -2.11 4.82
CA ARG A 51 22.05 -0.64 4.71
C ARG A 51 22.24 -0.15 3.28
N ILE A 52 22.64 -1.01 2.36
CA ILE A 52 22.97 -0.62 1.00
C ILE A 52 21.70 -0.51 0.15
N ASP A 53 21.55 0.62 -0.54
CA ASP A 53 20.56 0.76 -1.60
C ASP A 53 21.06 0.07 -2.87
N PHE A 54 20.53 -1.13 -3.12
CA PHE A 54 20.95 -2.00 -4.22
C PHE A 54 20.80 -1.37 -5.61
N ASP A 55 19.95 -0.36 -5.74
CA ASP A 55 19.69 0.30 -7.01
C ASP A 55 20.74 1.38 -7.33
N LEU A 56 21.52 1.83 -6.33
CA LEU A 56 22.54 2.89 -6.45
C LEU A 56 23.98 2.36 -6.59
N ILE A 57 24.19 1.05 -6.55
CA ILE A 57 25.53 0.42 -6.59
C ILE A 57 25.92 -0.10 -7.97
N GLU A 58 27.23 -0.14 -8.22
CA GLU A 58 27.80 -0.66 -9.47
C GLU A 58 27.57 -2.17 -9.66
N GLU A 59 27.55 -2.64 -10.91
CA GLU A 59 27.28 -4.05 -11.25
C GLU A 59 28.26 -5.03 -10.59
N VAL A 60 29.53 -4.66 -10.48
CA VAL A 60 30.57 -5.49 -9.85
C VAL A 60 30.28 -5.66 -8.36
N GLU A 61 29.89 -4.59 -7.67
CA GLU A 61 29.53 -4.64 -6.26
C GLU A 61 28.23 -5.42 -6.02
N ARG A 62 27.24 -5.26 -6.90
CA ARG A 62 26.00 -6.07 -6.86
C ARG A 62 26.29 -7.56 -6.96
N LYS A 63 27.17 -7.98 -7.87
CA LYS A 63 27.60 -9.38 -8.02
C LYS A 63 28.32 -9.90 -6.77
N GLN A 64 29.21 -9.09 -6.19
CA GLN A 64 29.90 -9.47 -4.96
C GLN A 64 28.93 -9.63 -3.78
N ILE A 65 27.97 -8.73 -3.64
CA ILE A 65 26.93 -8.81 -2.59
C ILE A 65 26.09 -10.08 -2.77
N ILE A 66 25.65 -10.40 -4.00
CA ILE A 66 24.91 -11.63 -4.26
C ILE A 66 25.75 -12.86 -3.89
N SER A 67 27.02 -12.90 -4.30
CA SER A 67 27.94 -13.99 -3.94
C SER A 67 28.09 -14.14 -2.42
N ASP A 68 28.27 -13.02 -1.69
CA ASP A 68 28.35 -13.03 -0.23
C ASP A 68 27.07 -13.58 0.42
N ILE A 69 25.89 -13.27 -0.13
CA ILE A 69 24.61 -13.79 0.36
C ILE A 69 24.44 -15.28 0.01
N GLU A 70 24.86 -15.72 -1.17
CA GLU A 70 24.88 -17.14 -1.57
C GLU A 70 25.80 -17.93 -0.64
N HIS A 71 26.95 -17.38 -0.26
CA HIS A 71 27.86 -17.97 0.72
C HIS A 71 27.23 -18.08 2.11
N LEU A 72 26.50 -17.05 2.56
CA LEU A 72 25.74 -17.12 3.82
C LEU A 72 24.72 -18.27 3.81
N LEU A 73 24.15 -18.59 2.65
CA LEU A 73 23.15 -19.65 2.53
C LEU A 73 23.75 -21.06 2.64
N VAL A 74 24.92 -21.30 2.04
CA VAL A 74 25.51 -22.65 1.91
C VAL A 74 26.57 -22.96 2.96
N THR A 75 27.29 -21.95 3.45
CA THR A 75 28.47 -22.16 4.30
C THR A 75 28.06 -22.44 5.73
N ASP A 76 28.70 -23.43 6.37
CA ASP A 76 28.55 -23.70 7.80
C ASP A 76 29.43 -22.76 8.62
N PHE A 77 28.80 -21.78 9.27
CA PHE A 77 29.43 -20.95 10.29
C PHE A 77 29.20 -21.52 11.69
N PRO A 78 30.12 -21.28 12.64
CA PRO A 78 29.88 -21.56 14.06
C PRO A 78 28.63 -20.81 14.53
N ASP A 79 27.78 -21.49 15.33
CA ASP A 79 26.55 -20.90 15.85
C ASP A 79 26.82 -19.70 16.78
N GLU A 80 28.04 -19.59 17.32
CA GLU A 80 28.52 -18.46 18.13
C GLU A 80 28.64 -17.16 17.34
N GLU A 81 28.93 -17.21 16.03
CA GLU A 81 28.96 -16.00 15.18
C GLU A 81 27.55 -15.60 14.73
N LEU A 82 26.81 -16.57 14.20
CA LEU A 82 25.45 -16.37 13.74
C LEU A 82 24.72 -17.72 13.64
N ARG A 83 23.67 -17.86 14.46
CA ARG A 83 22.81 -19.04 14.46
C ARG A 83 22.36 -19.41 13.04
N ARG A 84 22.57 -20.68 12.66
CA ARG A 84 22.24 -21.24 11.34
C ARG A 84 20.84 -20.85 10.83
N ASP A 85 19.83 -20.98 11.68
CA ASP A 85 18.43 -20.64 11.37
C ASP A 85 18.24 -19.20 10.89
N THR A 86 18.88 -18.26 11.59
CA THR A 86 18.78 -16.81 11.34
C THR A 86 19.52 -16.48 10.05
N ARG A 87 20.71 -17.05 9.86
CA ARG A 87 21.54 -16.89 8.67
C ARG A 87 20.81 -17.31 7.40
N ILE A 88 20.27 -18.52 7.38
CA ILE A 88 19.60 -19.09 6.20
C ILE A 88 18.32 -18.32 5.89
N SER A 89 17.54 -17.96 6.92
CA SER A 89 16.34 -17.14 6.75
C SER A 89 16.63 -15.74 6.21
N PHE A 90 17.71 -15.12 6.67
CA PHE A 90 18.20 -13.82 6.19
C PHE A 90 18.66 -13.93 4.73
N ALA A 91 19.55 -14.88 4.43
CA ALA A 91 20.11 -15.08 3.10
C ALA A 91 19.01 -15.38 2.07
N ALA A 92 18.09 -16.30 2.36
CA ALA A 92 16.96 -16.60 1.47
C ALA A 92 16.04 -15.38 1.24
N THR A 93 15.84 -14.54 2.26
CA THR A 93 15.05 -13.31 2.13
C THR A 93 15.76 -12.27 1.27
N MET A 94 17.09 -12.14 1.40
CA MET A 94 17.87 -11.20 0.59
C MET A 94 18.00 -11.69 -0.85
N LEU A 95 18.28 -12.96 -1.10
CA LEU A 95 18.32 -13.52 -2.46
C LEU A 95 16.98 -13.35 -3.18
N SER A 96 15.86 -13.65 -2.51
CA SER A 96 14.53 -13.46 -3.13
C SER A 96 14.20 -12.01 -3.46
N LYS A 97 14.88 -11.04 -2.85
CA LYS A 97 14.69 -9.61 -3.12
C LYS A 97 15.69 -9.05 -4.13
N LEU A 98 16.99 -9.35 -3.96
CA LEU A 98 18.09 -8.67 -4.64
C LEU A 98 18.47 -9.32 -5.96
N VAL A 99 18.44 -10.65 -6.05
CA VAL A 99 18.81 -11.35 -7.30
C VAL A 99 17.88 -10.94 -8.45
N PRO A 100 16.54 -10.89 -8.30
CA PRO A 100 15.67 -10.40 -9.36
C PRO A 100 15.87 -8.92 -9.71
N LYS A 101 16.40 -8.11 -8.78
CA LYS A 101 16.72 -6.69 -8.98
C LYS A 101 18.07 -6.47 -9.66
N ASN A 102 18.89 -7.50 -9.85
CA ASN A 102 20.19 -7.38 -10.51
C ASN A 102 19.97 -7.07 -11.99
N HIS A 103 19.75 -5.79 -12.28
CA HIS A 103 19.47 -5.29 -13.61
C HIS A 103 20.70 -5.49 -14.49
N VAL A 104 20.45 -6.05 -15.65
CA VAL A 104 21.40 -6.09 -16.74
C VAL A 104 21.63 -4.68 -17.25
N ASP A 105 22.87 -4.34 -17.59
CA ASP A 105 23.20 -3.09 -18.27
C ASP A 105 22.39 -2.95 -19.57
N ILE A 106 21.42 -2.02 -19.56
CA ILE A 106 20.57 -1.70 -20.71
C ILE A 106 21.17 -0.60 -21.59
N THR A 107 22.37 -0.09 -21.28
CA THR A 107 23.01 1.01 -22.02
C THR A 107 23.15 0.68 -23.50
N GLU A 108 23.54 -0.55 -23.82
CA GLU A 108 23.67 -1.00 -25.20
C GLU A 108 22.30 -1.07 -25.92
N ILE A 109 21.26 -1.52 -25.22
CA ILE A 109 19.88 -1.52 -25.75
C ILE A 109 19.43 -0.09 -26.03
N TYR A 110 19.66 0.83 -25.08
CA TYR A 110 19.29 2.23 -25.21
C TYR A 110 20.02 2.93 -26.36
N GLU A 111 21.32 2.69 -26.51
CA GLU A 111 22.12 3.26 -27.61
C GLU A 111 21.64 2.76 -28.99
N ILE A 112 21.30 1.48 -29.10
CA ILE A 112 20.74 0.92 -30.35
C ILE A 112 19.35 1.49 -30.62
N ASP A 113 18.49 1.59 -29.60
CA ASP A 113 17.13 2.12 -29.74
C ASP A 113 17.15 3.61 -30.11
N LYS A 114 18.05 4.41 -29.52
CA LYS A 114 18.30 5.80 -29.89
C LYS A 114 18.76 5.94 -31.34
N ARG A 115 19.72 5.12 -31.79
CA ARG A 115 20.17 5.11 -33.20
C ARG A 115 19.02 4.76 -34.14
N LYS A 116 18.21 3.77 -33.77
CA LYS A 116 17.02 3.37 -34.51
C LYS A 116 16.01 4.51 -34.60
N SER A 117 15.69 5.20 -33.52
CA SER A 117 14.78 6.36 -33.53
C SER A 117 15.30 7.49 -34.43
N CYS A 118 16.60 7.78 -34.41
CA CYS A 118 17.19 8.75 -35.35
C CYS A 118 16.99 8.33 -36.81
N LYS A 119 17.19 7.05 -37.12
CA LYS A 119 17.02 6.51 -38.49
C LYS A 119 15.56 6.47 -38.95
N ILE A 120 14.61 6.20 -38.04
CA ILE A 120 13.18 6.27 -38.33
C ILE A 120 12.77 7.71 -38.66
N ASN A 121 13.23 8.70 -37.88
CA ASN A 121 12.97 10.11 -38.17
C ASN A 121 13.57 10.55 -39.52
N GLU A 122 14.78 10.08 -39.85
CA GLU A 122 15.44 10.32 -41.14
C GLU A 122 14.63 9.70 -42.29
N LEU A 123 14.12 8.49 -42.10
CA LEU A 123 13.27 7.80 -43.07
C LEU A 123 11.93 8.53 -43.28
N GLU A 124 11.27 8.99 -42.22
CA GLU A 124 10.04 9.80 -42.34
C GLU A 124 10.28 11.10 -43.11
N TYR A 125 11.41 11.77 -42.88
CA TYR A 125 11.80 12.97 -43.62
C TYR A 125 11.99 12.66 -45.11
N LYS A 126 12.74 11.58 -45.43
CA LYS A 126 12.98 11.15 -46.81
C LYS A 126 11.73 10.69 -47.53
N GLN A 127 10.79 10.03 -46.84
CA GLN A 127 9.48 9.69 -47.38
C GLN A 127 8.60 10.91 -47.67
N LYS A 128 8.75 12.00 -46.92
CA LYS A 128 8.11 13.29 -47.24
C LYS A 128 8.80 13.99 -48.42
N GLU A 129 10.12 13.84 -48.54
CA GLU A 129 10.94 14.42 -49.60
C GLU A 129 10.65 13.76 -50.96
N ILE A 130 10.59 12.43 -51.03
CA ILE A 130 10.33 11.68 -52.29
C ILE A 130 8.97 12.06 -52.92
N ASN A 131 7.96 12.34 -52.10
CA ASN A 131 6.65 12.79 -52.55
C ASN A 131 6.67 14.16 -53.25
N LYS A 132 7.67 15.01 -52.96
CA LYS A 132 7.83 16.34 -53.58
C LYS A 132 8.53 16.30 -54.93
N TYR A 133 9.35 15.27 -55.18
CA TYR A 133 10.19 15.15 -56.39
C TYR A 133 9.68 14.08 -57.36
N ARG A 134 8.37 13.78 -57.31
CA ARG A 134 7.74 12.73 -58.12
C ARG A 134 7.90 12.93 -59.64
N ASP A 135 8.04 14.17 -60.08
CA ASP A 135 8.17 14.55 -61.49
C ASP A 135 9.64 14.66 -61.96
N ASN A 136 10.63 14.57 -61.05
CA ASN A 136 12.06 14.64 -61.38
C ASN A 136 12.70 13.25 -61.30
N SER A 137 12.85 12.59 -62.46
CA SER A 137 13.31 11.19 -62.57
C SER A 137 14.63 10.92 -61.85
N ASP A 138 15.62 11.81 -61.96
CA ASP A 138 16.95 11.56 -61.40
C ASP A 138 16.99 11.73 -59.87
N GLN A 139 16.30 12.75 -59.35
CA GLN A 139 16.22 12.99 -57.90
C GLN A 139 15.34 11.96 -57.20
N TYR A 140 14.27 11.50 -57.86
CA TYR A 140 13.40 10.45 -57.35
C TYR A 140 14.18 9.15 -57.10
N THR A 141 14.96 8.67 -58.08
CA THR A 141 15.74 7.44 -57.95
C THR A 141 16.85 7.54 -56.88
N ILE A 142 17.43 8.72 -56.67
CA ILE A 142 18.43 8.95 -55.61
C ILE A 142 17.79 8.82 -54.22
N ILE A 143 16.64 9.45 -54.00
CA ILE A 143 15.94 9.42 -52.71
C ILE A 143 15.37 8.02 -52.45
N GLU A 144 14.88 7.32 -53.46
CA GLU A 144 14.40 5.93 -53.36
C GLU A 144 15.49 4.99 -52.85
N LYS A 145 16.71 5.05 -53.44
CA LYS A 145 17.87 4.28 -52.95
C LYS A 145 18.27 4.64 -51.52
N GLN A 146 18.12 5.90 -51.11
CA GLN A 146 18.38 6.32 -49.72
C GLN A 146 17.34 5.72 -48.75
N ILE A 147 16.07 5.67 -49.14
CA ILE A 147 14.99 5.05 -48.36
C ILE A 147 15.23 3.54 -48.23
N GLU A 148 15.60 2.84 -49.31
CA GLU A 148 15.95 1.42 -49.27
C GLU A 148 17.12 1.15 -48.32
N LYS A 149 18.17 1.98 -48.38
CA LYS A 149 19.31 1.88 -47.47
C LYS A 149 18.90 2.09 -46.01
N LEU A 150 18.08 3.10 -45.71
CA LEU A 150 17.59 3.36 -44.35
C LEU A 150 16.71 2.21 -43.83
N ASN A 151 15.84 1.64 -44.66
CA ASN A 151 15.06 0.46 -44.31
C ASN A 151 15.95 -0.73 -43.96
N PHE A 152 17.04 -0.94 -44.72
CA PHE A 152 18.02 -2.00 -44.44
C PHE A 152 18.75 -1.75 -43.11
N GLU A 153 19.24 -0.53 -42.88
CA GLU A 153 19.91 -0.16 -41.61
C GLU A 153 18.98 -0.32 -40.40
N ILE A 154 17.70 0.08 -40.51
CA ILE A 154 16.69 -0.12 -39.45
C ILE A 154 16.46 -1.61 -39.17
N LYS A 155 16.43 -2.44 -40.22
CA LYS A 155 16.29 -3.88 -40.08
C LYS A 155 17.50 -4.50 -39.37
N GLU A 156 18.72 -4.14 -39.74
CA GLU A 156 19.93 -4.62 -39.06
C GLU A 156 19.98 -4.19 -37.58
N LEU A 157 19.55 -2.95 -37.27
CA LEU A 157 19.46 -2.48 -35.89
C LEU A 157 18.40 -3.26 -35.10
N ASN A 158 17.26 -3.60 -35.71
CA ASN A 158 16.24 -4.47 -35.07
C ASN A 158 16.79 -5.87 -34.78
N ASP A 159 17.46 -6.49 -35.75
CA ASP A 159 18.05 -7.83 -35.59
C ASP A 159 19.13 -7.82 -34.50
N SER A 160 19.95 -6.77 -34.45
CA SER A 160 20.98 -6.59 -33.42
C SER A 160 20.38 -6.39 -32.02
N LEU A 161 19.32 -5.58 -31.92
CA LEU A 161 18.57 -5.34 -30.69
C LEU A 161 17.95 -6.64 -30.17
N GLU A 162 17.38 -7.46 -31.05
CA GLU A 162 16.80 -8.75 -30.68
C GLU A 162 17.86 -9.76 -30.20
N ARG A 163 19.03 -9.80 -30.87
CA ARG A 163 20.17 -10.65 -30.44
C ARG A 163 20.65 -10.27 -29.04
N ILE A 164 20.90 -8.99 -28.78
CA ILE A 164 21.39 -8.52 -27.48
C ILE A 164 20.36 -8.81 -26.40
N LYS A 165 19.07 -8.51 -26.63
CA LYS A 165 18.00 -8.87 -25.68
C LYS A 165 18.01 -10.36 -25.35
N ASN A 166 18.15 -11.23 -26.35
CA ASN A 166 18.18 -12.68 -26.15
C ASN A 166 19.41 -13.14 -25.35
N GLU A 167 20.59 -12.56 -25.58
CA GLU A 167 21.79 -12.88 -24.79
C GLU A 167 21.67 -12.44 -23.33
N LEU A 168 21.12 -11.25 -23.10
CA LEU A 168 20.90 -10.72 -21.76
C LEU A 168 19.89 -11.56 -20.98
N MET A 169 18.75 -11.90 -21.59
CA MET A 169 17.77 -12.80 -20.98
C MET A 169 18.35 -14.18 -20.63
N LYS A 170 19.25 -14.72 -21.47
CA LYS A 170 19.93 -16.00 -21.19
C LYS A 170 20.86 -15.88 -19.97
N LYS A 171 21.68 -14.82 -19.91
CA LYS A 171 22.57 -14.57 -18.77
C LYS A 171 21.80 -14.42 -17.46
N GLU A 172 20.70 -13.65 -17.47
CA GLU A 172 19.81 -13.53 -16.32
C GLU A 172 19.22 -14.87 -15.91
N LEU A 173 18.67 -15.64 -16.85
CA LEU A 173 18.05 -16.92 -16.55
C LEU A 173 19.04 -17.91 -15.92
N ILE A 174 20.29 -17.93 -16.37
CA ILE A 174 21.35 -18.77 -15.77
C ILE A 174 21.61 -18.34 -14.33
N SER A 175 21.78 -17.03 -14.09
CA SER A 175 21.99 -16.48 -12.74
C SER A 175 20.81 -16.81 -11.82
N PHE A 176 19.57 -16.62 -12.28
CA PHE A 176 18.39 -16.90 -11.47
C PHE A 176 18.26 -18.39 -11.16
N LYS A 177 18.57 -19.28 -12.12
CA LYS A 177 18.57 -20.72 -11.90
C LYS A 177 19.64 -21.15 -10.89
N HIS A 178 20.82 -20.53 -10.92
CA HIS A 178 21.86 -20.80 -9.95
C HIS A 178 21.39 -20.48 -8.52
N SER A 179 20.95 -19.25 -8.28
CA SER A 179 20.48 -18.83 -6.96
C SER A 179 19.22 -19.60 -6.52
N PHE A 180 18.32 -19.95 -7.46
CA PHE A 180 17.14 -20.76 -7.15
C PHE A 180 17.50 -22.18 -6.70
N ARG A 181 18.47 -22.84 -7.37
CA ARG A 181 18.97 -24.16 -6.96
C ARG A 181 19.59 -24.14 -5.56
N LEU A 182 20.37 -23.10 -5.26
CA LEU A 182 20.90 -22.87 -3.91
C LEU A 182 19.79 -22.74 -2.86
N MET A 183 18.72 -22.00 -3.20
CA MET A 183 17.53 -21.91 -2.33
C MET A 183 16.81 -23.25 -2.15
N LEU A 184 16.68 -24.06 -3.21
CA LEU A 184 16.08 -25.39 -3.12
C LEU A 184 16.91 -26.33 -2.24
N LYS A 185 18.25 -26.28 -2.33
CA LYS A 185 19.15 -27.01 -1.43
C LYS A 185 18.92 -26.57 0.03
N ALA A 186 18.99 -25.28 0.30
CA ALA A 186 18.77 -24.75 1.65
C ALA A 186 17.39 -25.12 2.21
N LEU A 187 16.37 -25.20 1.36
CA LEU A 187 15.03 -25.62 1.73
C LEU A 187 14.95 -27.13 2.03
N ARG A 188 15.67 -28.00 1.30
CA ARG A 188 15.79 -29.43 1.64
C ARG A 188 16.46 -29.61 3.00
N ASP A 189 17.56 -28.90 3.23
CA ASP A 189 18.38 -29.02 4.43
C ASP A 189 17.71 -28.44 5.68
N ASN A 190 16.77 -27.49 5.54
CA ASN A 190 16.11 -26.78 6.65
C ASN A 190 14.59 -26.70 6.41
N HIS A 191 13.99 -27.82 5.99
CA HIS A 191 12.59 -27.93 5.57
C HIS A 191 11.58 -27.59 6.69
N GLU A 192 12.00 -27.67 7.95
CA GLU A 192 11.22 -27.30 9.12
C GLU A 192 10.98 -25.79 9.25
N LYS A 193 11.58 -24.94 8.40
CA LYS A 193 11.42 -23.48 8.41
C LYS A 193 10.36 -23.01 7.39
N PRO A 194 9.14 -22.63 7.83
CA PRO A 194 8.06 -22.22 6.92
C PRO A 194 8.42 -21.02 6.03
N LYS A 195 9.26 -20.11 6.54
CA LYS A 195 9.67 -18.91 5.80
C LYS A 195 10.45 -19.24 4.52
N LEU A 196 11.22 -20.33 4.48
CA LEU A 196 12.00 -20.69 3.29
C LEU A 196 11.10 -21.09 2.13
N TRP A 197 10.05 -21.86 2.40
CA TRP A 197 9.00 -22.19 1.43
C TRP A 197 8.36 -20.94 0.83
N VAL A 198 8.04 -19.95 1.68
CA VAL A 198 7.47 -18.67 1.23
C VAL A 198 8.47 -17.91 0.35
N ARG A 199 9.74 -17.82 0.75
CA ARG A 199 10.78 -17.10 -0.01
C ARG A 199 11.07 -17.75 -1.36
N ALA A 200 11.04 -19.08 -1.46
CA ALA A 200 11.23 -19.78 -2.72
C ALA A 200 10.12 -19.43 -3.74
N ILE A 201 8.86 -19.37 -3.28
CA ILE A 201 7.73 -18.99 -4.15
C ILE A 201 7.80 -17.51 -4.54
N GLU A 202 8.14 -16.61 -3.60
CA GLU A 202 8.37 -15.18 -3.91
C GLU A 202 9.52 -15.00 -4.91
N PHE A 203 10.58 -15.82 -4.82
CA PHE A 203 11.67 -15.80 -5.79
C PHE A 203 11.16 -16.14 -7.19
N CYS A 204 10.34 -17.19 -7.34
CA CYS A 204 9.74 -17.57 -8.63
C CYS A 204 8.93 -16.42 -9.24
N GLN A 205 8.08 -15.75 -8.44
CA GLN A 205 7.27 -14.62 -8.92
C GLN A 205 8.14 -13.46 -9.42
N ARG A 206 9.14 -13.03 -8.64
CA ARG A 206 9.98 -11.87 -8.99
C ARG A 206 10.97 -12.13 -10.12
N SER A 207 11.44 -13.37 -10.27
CA SER A 207 12.40 -13.78 -11.31
C SER A 207 11.74 -14.29 -12.59
N GLY A 208 10.46 -14.71 -12.54
CA GLY A 208 9.78 -15.35 -13.67
C GLY A 208 10.25 -16.79 -13.95
N ILE A 209 10.83 -17.47 -12.95
CA ILE A 209 11.16 -18.90 -13.03
C ILE A 209 9.91 -19.74 -12.81
N ASN A 210 9.60 -20.61 -13.78
CA ASN A 210 8.45 -21.51 -13.77
C ASN A 210 8.83 -22.92 -13.28
N GLU A 211 9.57 -23.01 -12.18
CA GLU A 211 10.05 -24.28 -11.58
C GLU A 211 9.38 -24.51 -10.21
N ILE A 212 8.12 -24.11 -10.07
CA ILE A 212 7.35 -24.25 -8.82
C ILE A 212 7.10 -25.73 -8.49
N ASP A 213 6.99 -26.59 -9.51
CA ASP A 213 6.88 -28.03 -9.32
C ASP A 213 8.07 -28.60 -8.55
N SER A 214 9.29 -28.07 -8.73
CA SER A 214 10.46 -28.49 -7.98
C SER A 214 10.37 -28.21 -6.49
N ILE A 215 9.63 -27.18 -6.07
CA ILE A 215 9.33 -26.92 -4.64
C ILE A 215 8.37 -28.01 -4.12
N TRP A 216 7.39 -28.39 -4.93
CA TRP A 216 6.41 -29.42 -4.58
C TRP A 216 7.03 -30.81 -4.46
N GLU A 217 7.90 -31.17 -5.41
CA GLU A 217 8.63 -32.43 -5.45
C GLU A 217 9.48 -32.65 -4.19
N ILE A 218 10.04 -31.57 -3.60
CA ILE A 218 10.79 -31.68 -2.34
C ILE A 218 9.91 -32.19 -1.20
N VAL A 219 8.63 -31.78 -1.14
CA VAL A 219 7.71 -32.28 -0.12
C VAL A 219 7.45 -33.78 -0.31
N ASP A 220 7.25 -34.22 -1.56
CA ASP A 220 7.06 -35.63 -1.89
C ASP A 220 8.31 -36.47 -1.59
N ASP A 221 9.50 -35.95 -1.88
CA ASP A 221 10.77 -36.62 -1.59
C ASP A 221 11.00 -36.75 -0.08
N LEU A 222 10.73 -35.69 0.70
CA LEU A 222 10.83 -35.72 2.17
C LEU A 222 9.82 -36.70 2.78
N LEU A 223 8.62 -36.82 2.20
CA LEU A 223 7.60 -37.77 2.64
C LEU A 223 7.98 -39.21 2.30
N LYS A 224 8.52 -39.48 1.10
CA LYS A 224 9.04 -40.80 0.71
C LYS A 224 10.24 -41.21 1.58
N ALA A 225 11.09 -40.26 1.93
CA ALA A 225 12.24 -40.47 2.82
C ALA A 225 11.85 -40.61 4.30
N ASN A 226 10.56 -40.51 4.66
CA ASN A 226 10.06 -40.47 6.04
C ASN A 226 10.72 -39.39 6.92
N SER A 227 11.27 -38.33 6.31
CA SER A 227 11.85 -37.19 7.02
C SER A 227 10.77 -36.28 7.61
N ILE A 228 9.59 -36.26 6.96
CA ILE A 228 8.39 -35.56 7.46
C ILE A 228 7.20 -36.52 7.55
N ASN A 229 6.30 -36.25 8.49
CA ASN A 229 5.04 -36.99 8.61
C ASN A 229 3.94 -36.39 7.69
N LYS A 230 2.85 -37.13 7.49
CA LYS A 230 1.70 -36.70 6.67
C LYS A 230 1.09 -35.37 7.13
N LEU A 231 1.09 -35.09 8.45
CA LEU A 231 0.55 -33.83 8.98
C LEU A 231 1.42 -32.64 8.57
N SER A 232 2.74 -32.81 8.63
CA SER A 232 3.73 -31.79 8.26
C SER A 232 3.68 -31.53 6.76
N ALA A 233 3.58 -32.58 5.94
CA ALA A 233 3.38 -32.42 4.51
C ALA A 233 2.07 -31.67 4.20
N GLY A 234 0.95 -32.04 4.84
CA GLY A 234 -0.32 -31.34 4.67
C GLY A 234 -0.26 -29.85 5.06
N PHE A 235 0.46 -29.53 6.13
CA PHE A 235 0.74 -28.14 6.52
C PHE A 235 1.58 -27.40 5.46
N ILE A 236 2.68 -27.99 5.00
CA ILE A 236 3.56 -27.37 3.99
C ILE A 236 2.79 -27.16 2.68
N TYR A 237 2.00 -28.12 2.22
CA TYR A 237 1.16 -27.97 1.03
C TYR A 237 0.14 -26.83 1.17
N SER A 238 -0.52 -26.73 2.34
CA SER A 238 -1.43 -25.63 2.63
C SER A 238 -0.73 -24.26 2.60
N LEU A 239 0.49 -24.20 3.16
CA LEU A 239 1.32 -23.00 3.14
C LEU A 239 1.72 -22.61 1.71
N ILE A 240 2.12 -23.58 0.88
CA ILE A 240 2.46 -23.36 -0.53
C ILE A 240 1.24 -22.79 -1.26
N LEU A 241 0.08 -23.44 -1.16
CA LEU A 241 -1.16 -23.00 -1.84
C LEU A 241 -1.57 -21.60 -1.44
N LYS A 242 -1.60 -21.30 -0.13
CA LYS A 242 -1.92 -19.95 0.38
C LYS A 242 -0.93 -18.92 -0.16
N THR A 243 0.37 -19.24 -0.15
CA THR A 243 1.41 -18.32 -0.63
C THR A 243 1.28 -18.09 -2.13
N LEU A 244 0.97 -19.13 -2.92
CA LEU A 244 0.68 -19.00 -4.34
C LEU A 244 -0.53 -18.11 -4.59
N SER A 245 -1.61 -18.23 -3.80
CA SER A 245 -2.76 -17.31 -3.90
C SER A 245 -2.33 -15.84 -3.71
N ASP A 246 -1.54 -15.55 -2.66
CA ASP A 246 -1.02 -14.21 -2.41
C ASP A 246 -0.13 -13.72 -3.58
N GLN A 247 0.77 -14.56 -4.11
CA GLN A 247 1.67 -14.18 -5.21
C GLN A 247 0.95 -14.02 -6.55
N ILE A 248 -0.09 -14.80 -6.83
CA ILE A 248 -0.91 -14.65 -8.05
C ILE A 248 -1.59 -13.29 -8.05
N ILE A 249 -2.11 -12.83 -6.92
CA ILE A 249 -2.77 -11.52 -6.82
C ILE A 249 -1.75 -10.38 -7.01
N LEU A 250 -0.56 -10.52 -6.42
CA LEU A 250 0.52 -9.54 -6.60
C LEU A 250 0.97 -9.47 -8.05
N ALA A 251 1.20 -10.62 -8.70
CA ALA A 251 1.56 -10.67 -10.11
C ALA A 251 0.45 -10.09 -11.00
N PHE A 252 -0.83 -10.36 -10.70
CA PHE A 252 -1.95 -9.76 -11.42
C PHE A 252 -1.98 -8.24 -11.29
N LYS A 253 -1.71 -7.72 -10.08
CA LYS A 253 -1.61 -6.28 -9.84
C LYS A 253 -0.49 -5.65 -10.67
N GLU A 254 0.69 -6.25 -10.68
CA GLU A 254 1.83 -5.77 -11.48
C GLU A 254 1.57 -5.79 -12.99
N VAL A 255 0.81 -6.79 -13.49
CA VAL A 255 0.41 -6.88 -14.90
C VAL A 255 -0.71 -5.88 -15.24
N SER A 256 -1.58 -5.55 -14.28
CA SER A 256 -2.70 -4.62 -14.47
C SER A 256 -2.30 -3.15 -14.37
N GLU A 257 -1.19 -2.84 -13.69
CA GLU A 257 -0.70 -1.46 -13.52
C GLU A 257 0.05 -0.98 -14.77
N LEU A 258 -0.46 0.10 -15.40
CA LEU A 258 0.13 0.72 -16.60
C LEU A 258 1.52 1.37 -16.37
N LYS A 259 1.99 1.46 -15.11
CA LYS A 259 3.20 2.21 -14.72
C LYS A 259 4.36 1.31 -14.26
N GLY A 260 4.22 -0.01 -14.35
CA GLY A 260 5.26 -0.96 -13.95
C GLY A 260 6.48 -0.98 -14.87
N SER A 261 7.61 -1.47 -14.36
CA SER A 261 8.79 -1.79 -15.18
C SER A 261 8.42 -2.89 -16.21
N PRO A 262 8.79 -2.74 -17.51
CA PRO A 262 8.51 -3.76 -18.52
C PRO A 262 9.04 -5.15 -18.15
N ILE A 263 10.17 -5.21 -17.43
CA ILE A 263 10.77 -6.46 -16.98
C ILE A 263 9.89 -7.14 -15.91
N THR A 264 9.40 -6.36 -14.94
CA THR A 264 8.48 -6.86 -13.91
C THR A 264 7.18 -7.34 -14.53
N TYR A 265 6.65 -6.59 -15.49
CA TYR A 265 5.46 -6.98 -16.26
C TYR A 265 5.65 -8.35 -16.93
N GLU A 266 6.72 -8.55 -17.71
CA GLU A 266 6.98 -9.80 -18.42
C GLU A 266 7.16 -10.99 -17.47
N ARG A 267 7.91 -10.80 -16.36
CA ARG A 267 8.12 -11.86 -15.37
C ARG A 267 6.83 -12.26 -14.66
N SER A 268 6.02 -11.30 -14.25
CA SER A 268 4.72 -11.56 -13.63
C SER A 268 3.72 -12.16 -14.60
N LYS A 269 3.70 -11.72 -15.87
CA LYS A 269 2.89 -12.35 -16.92
C LYS A 269 3.28 -13.81 -17.13
N LYS A 270 4.58 -14.11 -17.24
CA LYS A 270 5.08 -15.49 -17.38
C LYS A 270 4.73 -16.38 -16.18
N PHE A 271 4.83 -15.85 -14.97
CA PHE A 271 4.45 -16.53 -13.73
C PHE A 271 2.95 -16.85 -13.69
N LEU A 272 2.10 -15.87 -14.04
CA LEU A 272 0.65 -16.05 -14.13
C LEU A 272 0.26 -17.10 -15.18
N ASN A 273 0.81 -17.01 -16.39
CA ASN A 273 0.50 -17.94 -17.48
C ASN A 273 0.80 -19.40 -17.11
N TYR A 274 1.88 -19.64 -16.38
CA TYR A 274 2.23 -20.98 -15.91
C TYR A 274 1.26 -21.49 -14.83
N LEU A 275 0.96 -20.68 -13.81
CA LEU A 275 0.11 -21.09 -12.68
C LEU A 275 -1.37 -21.22 -13.04
N ILE A 276 -1.85 -20.44 -14.01
CA ILE A 276 -3.23 -20.47 -14.50
C ILE A 276 -3.42 -21.57 -15.56
N SER A 277 -2.33 -22.19 -16.04
CA SER A 277 -2.41 -23.25 -17.05
C SER A 277 -3.30 -24.42 -16.59
N LYS A 278 -4.09 -24.96 -17.52
CA LYS A 278 -4.99 -26.10 -17.28
C LYS A 278 -4.23 -27.30 -16.71
N GLU A 279 -3.03 -27.56 -17.22
CA GLU A 279 -2.16 -28.65 -16.78
C GLU A 279 -1.78 -28.50 -15.31
N PHE A 280 -1.27 -27.33 -14.92
CA PHE A 280 -0.87 -27.07 -13.55
C PHE A 280 -2.08 -27.19 -12.60
N VAL A 281 -3.17 -26.49 -12.88
CA VAL A 281 -4.37 -26.49 -12.03
C VAL A 281 -4.96 -27.89 -11.89
N THR A 282 -5.08 -28.65 -12.98
CA THR A 282 -5.63 -30.02 -12.96
C THR A 282 -4.73 -30.98 -12.19
N SER A 283 -3.40 -30.87 -12.37
CA SER A 283 -2.43 -31.71 -11.65
C SER A 283 -2.55 -31.52 -10.14
N LYS A 284 -2.64 -30.27 -9.68
CA LYS A 284 -2.74 -29.95 -8.25
C LYS A 284 -4.11 -30.34 -7.71
N ALA A 285 -5.21 -30.05 -8.43
CA ALA A 285 -6.55 -30.47 -8.01
C ALA A 285 -6.66 -32.00 -7.82
N THR A 286 -5.98 -32.79 -8.66
CA THR A 286 -5.97 -34.26 -8.58
C THR A 286 -5.18 -34.76 -7.38
N LEU A 287 -4.01 -34.17 -7.11
CA LEU A 287 -3.18 -34.48 -5.94
C LEU A 287 -3.95 -34.26 -4.63
N ILE A 288 -4.92 -33.35 -4.66
CA ILE A 288 -5.56 -32.77 -3.48
C ILE A 288 -6.84 -33.51 -3.02
N LYS A 289 -7.34 -34.47 -3.81
CA LYS A 289 -8.42 -35.39 -3.37
C LYS A 289 -8.05 -36.21 -2.12
N ASN A 290 -6.77 -36.25 -1.76
CA ASN A 290 -6.25 -36.98 -0.61
C ASN A 290 -6.19 -36.16 0.70
N TYR A 291 -6.46 -34.86 0.68
CA TYR A 291 -6.46 -34.02 1.88
C TYR A 291 -7.85 -33.98 2.51
N THR A 292 -7.93 -34.39 3.77
CA THR A 292 -9.19 -34.53 4.49
C THR A 292 -9.44 -33.40 5.48
N LYS A 293 -8.44 -32.57 5.79
CA LYS A 293 -8.56 -31.60 6.87
C LYS A 293 -9.16 -30.26 6.42
N PRO A 294 -9.90 -29.56 7.30
CA PRO A 294 -10.55 -28.30 6.96
C PRO A 294 -9.60 -27.20 6.46
N TYR A 295 -8.42 -27.04 7.08
CA TYR A 295 -7.48 -25.98 6.69
C TYR A 295 -6.82 -26.26 5.33
N GLU A 296 -6.60 -27.54 4.99
CA GLU A 296 -6.02 -27.97 3.71
C GLU A 296 -7.00 -27.66 2.58
N MET A 297 -8.27 -28.03 2.78
CA MET A 297 -9.36 -27.71 1.86
C MET A 297 -9.57 -26.20 1.74
N GLY A 298 -9.50 -25.45 2.84
CA GLY A 298 -9.61 -23.99 2.82
C GLY A 298 -8.54 -23.31 1.98
N CYS A 299 -7.28 -23.74 2.11
CA CYS A 299 -6.16 -23.19 1.31
C CYS A 299 -6.26 -23.59 -0.17
N LEU A 300 -6.70 -24.82 -0.46
CA LEU A 300 -7.01 -25.23 -1.83
C LEU A 300 -8.09 -24.34 -2.44
N ASN A 301 -9.22 -24.19 -1.75
CA ASN A 301 -10.35 -23.42 -2.25
C ASN A 301 -9.92 -21.98 -2.51
N LEU A 302 -9.11 -21.39 -1.63
CA LEU A 302 -8.51 -20.08 -1.84
C LEU A 302 -7.64 -20.01 -3.10
N PHE A 303 -6.76 -21.00 -3.30
CA PHE A 303 -5.92 -21.09 -4.49
C PHE A 303 -6.74 -21.20 -5.77
N MET A 304 -7.65 -22.16 -5.84
CA MET A 304 -8.51 -22.38 -7.01
C MET A 304 -9.35 -21.14 -7.32
N PHE A 305 -9.97 -20.56 -6.30
CA PHE A 305 -10.76 -19.33 -6.43
C PHE A 305 -9.92 -18.17 -6.97
N THR A 306 -8.71 -17.99 -6.43
CA THR A 306 -7.81 -16.92 -6.87
C THR A 306 -7.42 -17.10 -8.34
N CYS A 307 -7.02 -18.31 -8.74
CA CYS A 307 -6.72 -18.62 -10.14
C CYS A 307 -7.91 -18.32 -11.05
N SER A 308 -9.13 -18.70 -10.64
CA SER A 308 -10.35 -18.47 -11.42
C SER A 308 -10.66 -16.99 -11.60
N VAL A 309 -10.60 -16.21 -10.53
CA VAL A 309 -10.88 -14.77 -10.58
C VAL A 309 -9.84 -14.05 -11.43
N ILE A 310 -8.55 -14.36 -11.26
CA ILE A 310 -7.49 -13.70 -12.04
C ILE A 310 -7.55 -14.09 -13.52
N ALA A 311 -7.79 -15.36 -13.84
CA ALA A 311 -7.97 -15.81 -15.22
C ALA A 311 -9.12 -15.06 -15.92
N TYR A 312 -10.23 -14.79 -15.22
CA TYR A 312 -11.34 -14.01 -15.74
C TYR A 312 -10.96 -12.58 -16.14
N TYR A 313 -10.08 -11.93 -15.36
CA TYR A 313 -9.69 -10.54 -15.62
C TYR A 313 -8.57 -10.38 -16.65
N LEU A 314 -7.73 -11.40 -16.87
CA LEU A 314 -6.56 -11.28 -17.75
C LEU A 314 -6.89 -11.25 -19.26
N LYS A 315 -8.02 -11.81 -19.72
CA LYS A 315 -8.53 -11.80 -21.13
C LYS A 315 -7.50 -11.46 -22.23
N GLU A 316 -6.42 -12.24 -22.35
CA GLU A 316 -5.78 -12.48 -23.65
C GLU A 316 -6.66 -13.51 -24.39
N GLU A 317 -6.70 -13.46 -25.73
CA GLU A 317 -7.48 -14.42 -26.53
C GLU A 317 -7.33 -15.86 -26.00
N PRO A 318 -8.43 -16.62 -25.91
CA PRO A 318 -8.43 -17.89 -25.21
C PRO A 318 -7.66 -18.94 -26.01
N THR A 319 -6.35 -19.02 -25.82
CA THR A 319 -5.63 -20.27 -26.09
C THR A 319 -5.87 -21.20 -24.92
N CYS A 320 -6.58 -22.29 -25.21
CA CYS A 320 -6.99 -23.41 -24.36
C CYS A 320 -8.23 -23.18 -23.48
N ASP A 321 -9.30 -23.93 -23.79
CA ASP A 321 -10.23 -24.77 -22.99
C ASP A 321 -10.52 -24.51 -21.50
N LEU A 322 -9.83 -23.59 -20.83
CA LEU A 322 -10.26 -23.00 -19.56
C LEU A 322 -11.59 -22.28 -19.76
N TYR A 323 -11.85 -21.68 -20.93
CA TYR A 323 -13.15 -21.08 -21.27
C TYR A 323 -14.30 -22.10 -21.25
N GLU A 324 -14.05 -23.36 -21.59
CA GLU A 324 -15.07 -24.43 -21.58
C GLU A 324 -15.24 -25.05 -20.18
N TYR A 325 -14.15 -25.15 -19.42
CA TYR A 325 -14.19 -25.44 -17.98
C TYR A 325 -14.98 -24.34 -17.25
N PHE A 326 -14.74 -23.08 -17.62
CA PHE A 326 -15.43 -21.87 -17.15
C PHE A 326 -16.81 -21.67 -17.74
N ASP A 327 -17.22 -22.17 -18.90
CA ASP A 327 -18.65 -22.08 -19.29
C ASP A 327 -19.47 -23.08 -18.47
N LYS A 328 -18.88 -24.23 -18.12
CA LYS A 328 -19.43 -25.16 -17.11
C LYS A 328 -19.38 -24.57 -15.69
N THR A 329 -18.31 -23.85 -15.31
CA THR A 329 -18.22 -23.17 -13.99
C THR A 329 -18.93 -21.82 -13.93
N ARG A 330 -19.20 -21.16 -15.06
CA ARG A 330 -20.01 -19.93 -15.19
C ARG A 330 -21.47 -20.28 -14.96
N ASN A 331 -21.89 -21.45 -15.45
CA ASN A 331 -23.14 -22.03 -15.02
C ASN A 331 -23.02 -22.48 -13.54
N SER A 332 -21.95 -23.12 -13.05
CA SER A 332 -21.94 -23.58 -11.64
C SER A 332 -21.64 -22.53 -10.54
N ILE A 333 -21.06 -21.37 -10.85
CA ILE A 333 -20.82 -20.26 -9.90
C ILE A 333 -22.08 -19.37 -9.78
N PHE A 334 -22.95 -19.42 -10.79
CA PHE A 334 -24.15 -18.58 -10.88
C PHE A 334 -25.48 -19.36 -11.02
N ASP A 335 -25.45 -20.70 -11.05
CA ASP A 335 -26.62 -21.56 -11.12
C ASP A 335 -26.71 -22.43 -9.84
N LYS A 336 -27.82 -22.29 -9.12
CA LYS A 336 -28.07 -22.91 -7.81
C LYS A 336 -28.24 -24.44 -7.86
N ASN A 337 -28.13 -25.06 -9.04
CA ASN A 337 -28.74 -26.36 -9.32
C ASN A 337 -27.85 -27.44 -9.94
N ASN A 338 -26.53 -27.47 -9.70
CA ASN A 338 -25.76 -28.67 -10.08
C ASN A 338 -24.75 -29.14 -9.02
N ASP A 339 -25.01 -30.36 -8.54
CA ASP A 339 -24.14 -31.13 -7.67
C ASP A 339 -22.85 -31.52 -8.40
N GLY A 340 -21.71 -31.09 -7.87
CA GLY A 340 -20.44 -31.80 -8.05
C GLY A 340 -19.44 -31.27 -9.08
N ALA A 341 -19.08 -29.98 -9.06
CA ALA A 341 -17.78 -29.54 -9.62
C ALA A 341 -17.24 -28.18 -9.13
N CYS A 342 -18.02 -27.35 -8.43
CA CYS A 342 -17.50 -26.16 -7.77
C CYS A 342 -17.15 -26.48 -6.31
N LEU A 343 -15.87 -26.72 -6.02
CA LEU A 343 -15.38 -26.94 -4.65
C LEU A 343 -15.36 -25.67 -3.79
N VAL A 344 -15.74 -24.52 -4.36
CA VAL A 344 -16.00 -23.29 -3.57
C VAL A 344 -17.43 -23.38 -3.04
N SER A 345 -17.53 -23.91 -1.82
CA SER A 345 -18.66 -23.92 -0.89
C SER A 345 -20.03 -23.49 -1.42
N LYS A 346 -21.04 -24.34 -1.22
CA LYS A 346 -22.48 -24.01 -1.29
C LYS A 346 -22.88 -22.76 -0.45
N ASP A 347 -21.98 -22.23 0.39
CA ASP A 347 -22.17 -21.01 1.17
C ASP A 347 -21.77 -19.75 0.38
N GLU A 348 -22.77 -18.98 -0.06
CA GLU A 348 -22.62 -17.65 -0.68
C GLU A 348 -21.77 -16.67 0.18
N TYR A 349 -21.73 -16.87 1.51
CA TYR A 349 -20.91 -16.09 2.45
C TYR A 349 -19.40 -16.30 2.28
N SER A 350 -18.96 -17.49 1.88
CA SER A 350 -17.55 -17.78 1.63
C SER A 350 -17.04 -17.02 0.40
N PHE A 351 -17.86 -16.98 -0.67
CA PHE A 351 -17.52 -16.27 -1.90
C PHE A 351 -17.27 -14.77 -1.68
N ILE A 352 -18.20 -14.08 -1.00
CA ILE A 352 -18.08 -12.63 -0.79
C ILE A 352 -16.87 -12.29 0.09
N ASN A 353 -16.52 -13.15 1.05
CA ASN A 353 -15.32 -13.01 1.89
C ASN A 353 -14.03 -13.13 1.09
N MET A 354 -13.97 -14.10 0.17
CA MET A 354 -12.79 -14.30 -0.67
C MET A 354 -12.65 -13.16 -1.68
N ILE A 355 -13.74 -12.67 -2.26
CA ILE A 355 -13.74 -11.47 -3.10
C ILE A 355 -13.24 -10.25 -2.33
N TRP A 356 -13.76 -10.02 -1.12
CA TRP A 356 -13.32 -8.92 -0.26
C TRP A 356 -11.81 -9.00 0.00
N TRP A 357 -11.30 -10.19 0.33
CA TRP A 357 -9.86 -10.39 0.52
C TRP A 357 -9.04 -10.05 -0.73
N ILE A 358 -9.48 -10.48 -1.92
CA ILE A 358 -8.80 -10.12 -3.19
C ILE A 358 -8.86 -8.60 -3.43
N LEU A 359 -10.03 -7.97 -3.25
CA LEU A 359 -10.20 -6.53 -3.42
C LEU A 359 -9.27 -5.73 -2.50
N CYS A 360 -9.11 -6.12 -1.24
CA CYS A 360 -8.18 -5.47 -0.31
C CYS A 360 -6.71 -5.58 -0.73
N LYS A 361 -6.35 -6.62 -1.50
CA LYS A 361 -4.98 -6.84 -1.98
C LYS A 361 -4.69 -6.10 -3.29
N ILE A 362 -5.67 -6.07 -4.19
CA ILE A 362 -5.54 -5.41 -5.51
C ILE A 362 -5.65 -3.89 -5.37
N THR A 363 -6.60 -3.41 -4.56
CA THR A 363 -6.85 -1.96 -4.41
C THR A 363 -5.58 -1.26 -3.94
N GLU A 364 -5.10 -0.30 -4.72
CA GLU A 364 -4.02 0.58 -4.28
C GLU A 364 -4.44 1.32 -3.01
N LYS A 365 -3.55 1.33 -2.01
CA LYS A 365 -3.87 1.90 -0.70
C LYS A 365 -4.24 3.38 -0.77
N SER A 366 -3.69 4.11 -1.73
CA SER A 366 -3.95 5.52 -1.99
C SER A 366 -5.12 5.79 -2.95
N SER A 367 -5.71 4.75 -3.56
CA SER A 367 -6.75 4.96 -4.57
C SER A 367 -8.04 5.50 -3.95
N ILE A 368 -8.62 6.47 -4.63
CA ILE A 368 -9.96 7.01 -4.37
C ILE A 368 -10.97 6.37 -5.33
N GLU A 369 -10.51 5.95 -6.51
CA GLU A 369 -11.36 5.41 -7.58
C GLU A 369 -11.49 3.89 -7.51
N PRO A 370 -12.67 3.34 -7.82
CA PRO A 370 -12.90 1.90 -7.80
C PRO A 370 -12.19 1.17 -8.94
N PRO A 371 -11.54 0.03 -8.66
CA PRO A 371 -11.05 -0.86 -9.72
C PRO A 371 -12.22 -1.51 -10.46
N LYS A 372 -12.00 -1.92 -11.71
CA LYS A 372 -13.00 -2.63 -12.54
C LYS A 372 -13.66 -3.80 -11.79
N MET A 373 -12.85 -4.58 -11.09
CA MET A 373 -13.32 -5.71 -10.29
C MET A 373 -14.38 -5.32 -9.25
N TRP A 374 -14.27 -4.13 -8.66
CA TRP A 374 -15.27 -3.66 -7.69
C TRP A 374 -16.64 -3.47 -8.35
N TYR A 375 -16.69 -2.89 -9.56
CA TYR A 375 -17.95 -2.71 -10.29
C TYR A 375 -18.63 -4.06 -10.60
N ASP A 376 -17.87 -5.06 -11.02
CA ASP A 376 -18.39 -6.40 -11.33
C ASP A 376 -18.96 -7.07 -10.07
N VAL A 377 -18.29 -6.92 -8.92
CA VAL A 377 -18.76 -7.43 -7.62
C VAL A 377 -20.00 -6.69 -7.15
N VAL A 378 -20.06 -5.37 -7.31
CA VAL A 378 -21.23 -4.57 -6.97
C VAL A 378 -22.43 -4.96 -7.83
N LYS A 379 -22.22 -5.20 -9.14
CA LYS A 379 -23.25 -5.73 -10.03
C LYS A 379 -23.75 -7.09 -9.55
N TYR A 380 -22.88 -7.97 -9.06
CA TYR A 380 -23.29 -9.23 -8.46
C TYR A 380 -24.15 -9.03 -7.20
N LEU A 381 -23.76 -8.09 -6.33
CA LEU A 381 -24.53 -7.73 -5.13
C LEU A 381 -25.91 -7.15 -5.46
N CYS A 382 -26.07 -6.43 -6.58
CA CYS A 382 -27.39 -5.98 -7.05
C CYS A 382 -28.37 -7.15 -7.28
N HIS A 383 -27.87 -8.28 -7.79
CA HIS A 383 -28.66 -9.48 -8.05
C HIS A 383 -28.86 -10.34 -6.80
N ASN A 384 -27.96 -10.23 -5.81
CA ASN A 384 -27.95 -11.03 -4.58
C ASN A 384 -28.01 -10.11 -3.34
N LYS A 385 -29.10 -9.35 -3.22
CA LYS A 385 -29.23 -8.27 -2.23
C LYS A 385 -29.09 -8.75 -0.78
N GLU A 386 -29.44 -10.00 -0.48
CA GLU A 386 -29.28 -10.60 0.85
C GLU A 386 -27.82 -10.61 1.32
N LEU A 387 -26.85 -10.67 0.40
CA LEU A 387 -25.42 -10.61 0.73
C LEU A 387 -24.96 -9.22 1.14
N ILE A 388 -25.68 -8.16 0.76
CA ILE A 388 -25.41 -6.79 1.19
C ILE A 388 -25.59 -6.65 2.70
N ASP A 389 -26.56 -7.37 3.27
CA ASP A 389 -26.83 -7.37 4.71
C ASP A 389 -25.69 -8.00 5.54
N SER A 390 -24.74 -8.70 4.90
CA SER A 390 -23.56 -9.27 5.57
C SER A 390 -22.50 -8.20 5.90
N PRO A 391 -21.68 -8.36 6.95
CA PRO A 391 -20.59 -7.44 7.28
C PRO A 391 -19.63 -7.21 6.11
N THR A 392 -19.37 -8.26 5.33
CA THR A 392 -18.46 -8.22 4.18
C THR A 392 -19.09 -7.50 2.99
N GLY A 393 -20.35 -7.78 2.67
CA GLY A 393 -21.10 -7.06 1.64
C GLY A 393 -21.15 -5.56 1.96
N MET A 394 -21.43 -5.21 3.21
CA MET A 394 -21.40 -3.83 3.68
C MET A 394 -20.00 -3.20 3.52
N SER A 395 -18.94 -3.94 3.86
CA SER A 395 -17.56 -3.45 3.71
C SER A 395 -17.20 -3.16 2.25
N ILE A 396 -17.64 -4.00 1.31
CA ILE A 396 -17.42 -3.83 -0.13
C ILE A 396 -18.12 -2.57 -0.64
N ILE A 397 -19.40 -2.38 -0.33
CA ILE A 397 -20.14 -1.18 -0.79
C ILE A 397 -19.64 0.09 -0.10
N SER A 398 -19.12 -0.04 1.13
CA SER A 398 -18.60 1.09 1.89
C SER A 398 -17.32 1.68 1.31
N LEU A 399 -16.55 0.92 0.52
CA LEU A 399 -15.29 1.39 -0.08
C LEU A 399 -15.50 2.64 -0.94
N TYR A 400 -16.54 2.66 -1.79
CA TYR A 400 -16.76 3.71 -2.80
C TYR A 400 -18.19 4.26 -2.76
N PRO A 401 -18.57 5.02 -1.72
CA PRO A 401 -19.94 5.55 -1.57
C PRO A 401 -20.39 6.40 -2.77
N LYS A 402 -19.48 7.16 -3.39
CA LYS A 402 -19.78 8.03 -4.54
C LYS A 402 -20.08 7.24 -5.82
N ASN A 403 -19.73 5.95 -5.89
CA ASN A 403 -19.83 5.15 -7.10
C ASN A 403 -20.96 4.12 -7.04
N LEU A 404 -21.80 4.15 -5.99
CA LEU A 404 -22.88 3.18 -5.81
C LEU A 404 -23.98 3.29 -6.88
N PRO A 405 -24.46 2.16 -7.42
CA PRO A 405 -25.64 2.13 -8.30
C PRO A 405 -26.93 2.49 -7.56
N ALA A 406 -27.89 3.08 -8.30
CA ALA A 406 -29.22 3.42 -7.77
C ALA A 406 -29.95 2.22 -7.14
N GLU A 407 -29.83 1.03 -7.74
CA GLU A 407 -30.47 -0.20 -7.25
C GLU A 407 -30.05 -0.58 -5.82
N ILE A 408 -28.76 -0.37 -5.48
CA ILE A 408 -28.24 -0.61 -4.14
C ILE A 408 -28.73 0.48 -3.19
N ILE A 409 -28.72 1.74 -3.64
CA ILE A 409 -29.21 2.87 -2.84
C ILE A 409 -30.67 2.63 -2.44
N ASP A 410 -31.54 2.27 -3.37
CA ASP A 410 -32.95 1.96 -3.10
C ASP A 410 -33.13 0.78 -2.13
N TYR A 411 -32.28 -0.25 -2.26
CA TYR A 411 -32.27 -1.37 -1.32
C TYR A 411 -31.85 -0.95 0.10
N LEU A 412 -30.81 -0.13 0.24
CA LEU A 412 -30.32 0.36 1.53
C LEU A 412 -31.40 1.12 2.31
N PHE A 413 -32.23 1.90 1.62
CA PHE A 413 -33.31 2.67 2.26
C PHE A 413 -34.58 1.86 2.52
N SER A 414 -34.76 0.71 1.88
CA SER A 414 -35.90 -0.19 2.10
C SER A 414 -35.61 -1.27 3.15
N SER A 415 -34.35 -1.68 3.33
CA SER A 415 -33.96 -2.70 4.30
C SER A 415 -33.95 -2.17 5.74
N LYS A 416 -34.74 -2.80 6.63
CA LYS A 416 -34.76 -2.48 8.07
C LYS A 416 -33.41 -2.70 8.76
N LYS A 417 -32.63 -3.70 8.32
CA LYS A 417 -31.30 -4.01 8.88
C LYS A 417 -30.29 -2.91 8.55
N MET A 418 -30.41 -2.30 7.38
CA MET A 418 -29.49 -1.27 6.88
C MET A 418 -29.71 0.11 7.52
N ASN A 419 -30.86 0.36 8.14
CA ASN A 419 -31.12 1.61 8.87
C ASN A 419 -30.10 1.90 9.99
N ASN A 420 -29.47 0.87 10.57
CA ASN A 420 -28.41 1.07 11.56
C ASN A 420 -27.12 1.63 10.94
N TYR A 421 -26.79 1.23 9.71
CA TYR A 421 -25.62 1.75 8.99
C TYR A 421 -25.86 3.16 8.43
N LEU A 422 -27.12 3.49 8.10
CA LEU A 422 -27.53 4.85 7.73
C LEU A 422 -27.45 5.86 8.90
N LYS A 423 -27.13 5.42 10.13
CA LYS A 423 -26.79 6.34 11.24
C LYS A 423 -25.48 7.10 11.01
N HIS A 424 -24.63 6.63 10.10
CA HIS A 424 -23.37 7.28 9.78
C HIS A 424 -23.55 8.37 8.72
N GLU A 425 -23.73 9.60 9.20
CA GLU A 425 -24.13 10.76 8.37
C GLU A 425 -23.07 11.13 7.32
N GLY A 426 -21.77 10.96 7.62
CA GLY A 426 -20.69 11.24 6.67
C GLY A 426 -20.64 10.32 5.45
N TRP A 427 -20.92 9.02 5.61
CA TRP A 427 -20.98 8.09 4.49
C TRP A 427 -22.19 8.38 3.59
N LEU A 428 -23.35 8.69 4.20
CA LEU A 428 -24.54 9.11 3.49
C LEU A 428 -24.34 10.47 2.77
N PHE A 429 -23.56 11.38 3.35
CA PHE A 429 -23.17 12.64 2.70
C PHE A 429 -22.50 12.37 1.35
N ASP A 430 -21.52 11.47 1.28
CA ASP A 430 -20.84 11.16 0.02
C ASP A 430 -21.76 10.56 -1.06
N ILE A 431 -22.72 9.73 -0.67
CA ILE A 431 -23.73 9.19 -1.60
C ILE A 431 -24.59 10.32 -2.17
N LEU A 432 -25.07 11.22 -1.31
CA LEU A 432 -25.95 12.33 -1.73
C LEU A 432 -25.20 13.39 -2.55
N VAL A 433 -23.91 13.63 -2.29
CA VAL A 433 -23.03 14.43 -3.15
C VAL A 433 -23.03 13.84 -4.57
N SER A 434 -22.75 12.54 -4.70
CA SER A 434 -22.70 11.89 -6.02
C SER A 434 -24.03 11.93 -6.76
N LEU A 435 -25.15 11.72 -6.07
CA LEU A 435 -26.48 11.81 -6.69
C LEU A 435 -26.77 13.23 -7.18
N LYS A 436 -26.37 14.26 -6.42
CA LYS A 436 -26.51 15.66 -6.81
C LYS A 436 -25.64 15.98 -8.03
N ASP A 437 -24.37 15.55 -8.02
CA ASP A 437 -23.42 15.78 -9.12
C ASP A 437 -23.89 15.10 -10.42
N LYS A 438 -24.47 13.90 -10.32
CA LYS A 438 -25.06 13.14 -11.45
C LYS A 438 -26.47 13.61 -11.84
N GLN A 439 -27.02 14.63 -11.17
CA GLN A 439 -28.37 15.15 -11.38
C GLN A 439 -29.48 14.08 -11.26
N ILE A 440 -29.25 13.04 -10.45
CA ILE A 440 -30.22 11.97 -10.21
C ILE A 440 -31.24 12.45 -9.17
N ASN A 441 -32.53 12.36 -9.50
CA ASN A 441 -33.60 12.74 -8.59
C ASN A 441 -33.75 11.72 -7.45
N TYR A 442 -33.49 12.14 -6.22
CA TYR A 442 -33.62 11.32 -5.01
C TYR A 442 -34.73 11.80 -4.06
N ASN A 443 -35.71 12.57 -4.57
CA ASN A 443 -36.82 13.09 -3.75
C ASN A 443 -37.61 11.99 -3.02
N GLY A 444 -37.70 10.78 -3.59
CA GLY A 444 -38.30 9.63 -2.92
C GLY A 444 -37.64 9.27 -1.58
N LEU A 445 -36.34 9.54 -1.43
CA LEU A 445 -35.57 9.27 -0.22
C LEU A 445 -35.77 10.33 0.87
N MET A 446 -36.37 11.48 0.55
CA MET A 446 -36.60 12.60 1.47
C MET A 446 -37.59 12.29 2.60
N GLN A 447 -38.27 11.15 2.57
CA GLN A 447 -39.05 10.68 3.72
C GLN A 447 -38.12 10.44 4.94
N ASN A 448 -36.89 10.01 4.70
CA ASN A 448 -35.91 9.78 5.75
C ASN A 448 -35.42 11.11 6.37
N LYS A 449 -35.48 11.22 7.70
CA LYS A 449 -35.07 12.42 8.45
C LYS A 449 -33.59 12.78 8.23
N MET A 450 -32.71 11.79 8.10
CA MET A 450 -31.28 12.01 7.88
C MET A 450 -30.98 12.49 6.46
N VAL A 451 -31.66 11.93 5.45
CA VAL A 451 -31.55 12.40 4.06
C VAL A 451 -31.97 13.87 3.96
N ARG A 452 -33.09 14.25 4.60
CA ARG A 452 -33.51 15.68 4.66
C ARG A 452 -32.50 16.56 5.34
N LYS A 453 -31.91 16.10 6.45
CA LYS A 453 -30.87 16.83 7.16
C LYS A 453 -29.66 17.08 6.26
N ILE A 454 -29.12 16.04 5.64
CA ILE A 454 -27.92 16.13 4.82
C ILE A 454 -28.19 16.90 3.52
N SER A 455 -29.35 16.74 2.90
CA SER A 455 -29.75 17.51 1.72
C SER A 455 -29.78 19.02 2.02
N LYS A 456 -30.24 19.44 3.22
CA LYS A 456 -30.13 20.85 3.64
C LYS A 456 -28.69 21.33 3.76
N ILE A 457 -27.79 20.49 4.27
CA ILE A 457 -26.36 20.82 4.40
C ILE A 457 -25.72 20.95 3.01
N LEU A 458 -26.06 20.06 2.07
CA LEU A 458 -25.56 20.07 0.69
C LEU A 458 -26.07 21.23 -0.16
N ASN A 459 -27.29 21.70 0.12
CA ASN A 459 -27.90 22.83 -0.57
C ASN A 459 -27.69 24.14 0.20
N PHE A 460 -26.70 24.18 1.08
CA PHE A 460 -26.32 25.41 1.75
C PHE A 460 -25.86 26.44 0.72
N THR A 461 -26.49 27.61 0.76
CA THR A 461 -26.08 28.80 0.05
C THR A 461 -26.16 29.96 1.03
N ASP A 462 -25.08 30.74 1.12
CA ASP A 462 -25.00 31.89 2.00
C ASP A 462 -24.21 32.99 1.28
N ASN A 463 -24.63 34.23 1.46
CA ASN A 463 -24.00 35.37 0.79
C ASN A 463 -22.69 35.79 1.48
N GLU A 464 -22.53 35.47 2.76
CA GLU A 464 -21.39 35.86 3.59
C GLU A 464 -20.41 34.72 3.87
N TYR A 465 -20.83 33.46 3.74
CA TYR A 465 -20.03 32.30 4.11
C TYR A 465 -19.94 31.24 3.02
N VAL A 466 -18.82 30.52 3.01
CA VAL A 466 -18.55 29.36 2.16
C VAL A 466 -18.16 28.15 3.01
N THR A 467 -18.38 26.96 2.49
CA THR A 467 -17.97 25.70 3.12
C THR A 467 -16.48 25.45 2.98
N LEU A 468 -15.93 24.58 3.83
CA LEU A 468 -14.55 24.11 3.66
C LEU A 468 -14.33 23.35 2.34
N TYR A 469 -15.37 22.69 1.80
CA TYR A 469 -15.29 22.07 0.48
C TYR A 469 -15.10 23.12 -0.63
N GLU A 470 -15.92 24.18 -0.64
CA GLU A 470 -15.79 25.29 -1.59
C GLU A 470 -14.43 26.00 -1.46
N TRP A 471 -13.91 26.15 -0.23
CA TRP A 471 -12.55 26.66 0.01
C TRP A 471 -11.49 25.79 -0.67
N THR A 472 -11.53 24.47 -0.48
CA THR A 472 -10.56 23.56 -1.11
C THR A 472 -10.69 23.51 -2.63
N GLU A 473 -11.92 23.62 -3.17
CA GLU A 473 -12.13 23.72 -4.62
C GLU A 473 -11.56 25.00 -5.19
N TRP A 474 -11.79 26.13 -4.53
CA TRP A 474 -11.19 27.41 -4.90
C TRP A 474 -9.66 27.34 -4.83
N ALA A 475 -9.10 26.79 -3.74
CA ALA A 475 -7.67 26.65 -3.55
C ALA A 475 -7.00 25.85 -4.68
N ASN A 476 -7.60 24.71 -5.07
CA ASN A 476 -7.13 23.90 -6.19
C ASN A 476 -7.25 24.62 -7.54
N LYS A 477 -8.34 25.35 -7.77
CA LYS A 477 -8.52 26.13 -9.02
C LYS A 477 -7.51 27.25 -9.10
N PHE A 478 -7.22 27.93 -7.98
CA PHE A 478 -6.23 29.01 -7.92
C PHE A 478 -4.82 28.50 -8.21
N GLU A 479 -4.40 27.43 -7.54
CA GLU A 479 -3.06 26.84 -7.72
C GLU A 479 -2.81 26.33 -9.15
N LYS A 480 -3.84 25.83 -9.83
CA LYS A 480 -3.72 25.40 -11.24
C LYS A 480 -3.62 26.57 -12.22
N ASN A 481 -4.25 27.70 -11.91
CA ASN A 481 -4.40 28.83 -12.82
C ASN A 481 -3.41 29.97 -12.56
N SER A 482 -2.77 30.00 -11.39
CA SER A 482 -1.86 31.05 -10.97
C SER A 482 -0.45 30.50 -10.77
N VAL A 483 0.54 31.21 -11.31
CA VAL A 483 1.97 30.95 -11.05
C VAL A 483 2.44 31.65 -9.77
N ALA A 484 1.68 32.64 -9.29
CA ALA A 484 2.03 33.44 -8.13
C ALA A 484 1.66 32.73 -6.82
N TYR A 485 2.58 32.79 -5.85
CA TYR A 485 2.33 32.32 -4.48
C TYR A 485 1.27 33.19 -3.81
N ASP A 486 0.31 32.56 -3.12
CA ASP A 486 -0.75 33.23 -2.39
C ASP A 486 -0.73 32.81 -0.89
N PRO A 487 -0.65 33.77 0.06
CA PRO A 487 -0.64 33.48 1.49
C PRO A 487 -1.82 32.62 1.97
N ARG A 488 -2.97 32.67 1.30
CA ARG A 488 -4.15 31.87 1.61
C ARG A 488 -3.94 30.38 1.41
N LEU A 489 -3.03 30.00 0.50
CA LEU A 489 -2.69 28.60 0.20
C LEU A 489 -1.55 28.06 1.07
N SER A 490 -1.03 28.88 1.99
CA SER A 490 0.11 28.54 2.82
C SER A 490 -0.22 27.53 3.93
N GLU A 491 0.83 26.88 4.44
CA GLU A 491 0.77 26.04 5.63
C GLU A 491 0.25 26.82 6.84
N TRP A 492 0.69 28.08 6.99
CA TRP A 492 0.25 28.95 8.09
C TRP A 492 -1.26 29.19 8.08
N THR A 493 -1.87 29.37 6.90
CA THR A 493 -3.32 29.57 6.77
C THR A 493 -4.10 28.31 7.12
N ALA A 494 -3.63 27.14 6.68
CA ALA A 494 -4.23 25.86 7.07
C ALA A 494 -4.21 25.69 8.60
N LEU A 495 -3.08 26.00 9.24
CA LEU A 495 -2.94 26.00 10.70
C LEU A 495 -3.89 27.00 11.38
N GLU A 496 -4.05 28.21 10.84
CA GLU A 496 -4.96 29.21 11.40
C GLU A 496 -6.42 28.74 11.35
N ILE A 497 -6.88 28.20 10.22
CA ILE A 497 -8.22 27.65 10.08
C ILE A 497 -8.48 26.57 11.13
N VAL A 498 -7.58 25.59 11.26
CA VAL A 498 -7.76 24.47 12.20
C VAL A 498 -7.64 24.95 13.65
N LYS A 499 -6.78 25.93 13.95
CA LYS A 499 -6.72 26.57 15.27
C LYS A 499 -8.04 27.22 15.65
N ARG A 500 -8.70 27.94 14.73
CA ARG A 500 -10.02 28.54 14.98
C ARG A 500 -11.08 27.48 15.24
N VAL A 501 -11.06 26.39 14.46
CA VAL A 501 -11.94 25.24 14.71
C VAL A 501 -11.69 24.64 16.09
N ALA A 502 -10.43 24.43 16.48
CA ALA A 502 -10.05 23.92 17.79
C ALA A 502 -10.51 24.85 18.93
N LYS A 503 -10.39 26.18 18.78
CA LYS A 503 -10.87 27.16 19.76
C LYS A 503 -12.39 27.09 19.98
N ILE A 504 -13.18 26.84 18.91
CA ILE A 504 -14.63 26.62 19.03
C ILE A 504 -14.89 25.40 19.93
N HIS A 505 -14.25 24.27 19.64
CA HIS A 505 -14.41 23.06 20.47
C HIS A 505 -13.94 23.26 21.90
N ASN A 506 -12.77 23.88 22.10
CA ASN A 506 -12.22 24.14 23.43
C ASN A 506 -13.18 24.98 24.29
N SER A 507 -13.80 26.01 23.70
CA SER A 507 -14.78 26.84 24.41
C SER A 507 -16.04 26.07 24.79
N VAL A 508 -16.50 25.15 23.94
CA VAL A 508 -17.67 24.32 24.20
C VAL A 508 -17.37 23.30 25.30
N VAL A 509 -16.23 22.62 25.24
CA VAL A 509 -15.77 21.67 26.27
C VAL A 509 -15.65 22.39 27.62
N HIS A 510 -14.97 23.53 27.66
CA HIS A 510 -14.81 24.30 28.90
C HIS A 510 -16.16 24.74 29.49
N ASN A 511 -17.09 25.21 28.65
CA ASN A 511 -18.44 25.57 29.12
C ASN A 511 -19.21 24.35 29.65
N ILE A 512 -19.05 23.17 29.04
CA ILE A 512 -19.67 21.93 29.52
C ILE A 512 -19.08 21.50 30.86
N GLU A 513 -17.76 21.57 31.04
CA GLU A 513 -17.07 21.27 32.30
C GLU A 513 -17.48 22.21 33.43
N LEU A 514 -17.69 23.50 33.11
CA LEU A 514 -18.19 24.49 34.08
C LEU A 514 -19.65 24.26 34.51
N LEU A 515 -20.45 23.53 33.71
CA LEU A 515 -21.92 23.40 33.88
C LEU A 515 -22.40 22.12 34.61
N HIS A 516 -21.54 21.18 35.02
CA HIS A 516 -21.93 19.94 35.74
C HIS A 516 -20.98 19.61 36.91
N ASN A 517 -21.35 19.19 38.13
CA ASN A 517 -22.54 18.49 38.68
C ASN A 517 -23.07 17.37 37.79
N SER A 518 -22.54 16.17 38.02
CA SER A 518 -22.56 14.91 37.27
C SER A 518 -23.88 14.34 36.73
N GLN A 519 -25.02 15.04 36.82
CA GLN A 519 -26.35 14.46 36.56
C GLN A 519 -27.09 14.94 35.29
N LEU A 520 -26.65 15.97 34.53
CA LEU A 520 -27.21 16.22 33.17
C LEU A 520 -26.23 15.96 32.01
N PHE A 521 -25.17 15.18 32.25
CA PHE A 521 -24.25 14.76 31.18
C PHE A 521 -24.90 13.90 30.08
N GLU A 522 -26.11 13.37 30.30
CA GLU A 522 -26.89 12.64 29.27
C GLU A 522 -27.51 13.57 28.20
N ASP A 523 -27.65 14.89 28.46
CA ASP A 523 -28.31 15.84 27.55
C ASP A 523 -27.36 16.81 26.81
N VAL A 524 -26.06 16.75 27.12
CA VAL A 524 -25.06 17.56 26.40
C VAL A 524 -24.96 17.03 24.96
N ASN A 525 -25.52 17.78 24.01
CA ASN A 525 -25.60 17.43 22.59
C ASN A 525 -24.27 16.84 22.07
N GLU A 526 -24.25 15.51 21.96
CA GLU A 526 -23.13 14.65 21.54
C GLU A 526 -22.44 15.09 20.23
N ARG A 527 -23.16 15.89 19.44
CA ARG A 527 -22.75 16.43 18.13
C ARG A 527 -21.73 17.57 18.22
N TYR A 528 -21.51 18.16 19.38
CA TYR A 528 -20.47 19.17 19.55
C TYR A 528 -19.07 18.60 19.41
N TYR A 529 -18.88 17.30 19.62
CA TYR A 529 -17.59 16.63 19.44
C TYR A 529 -17.37 16.12 18.00
N SER A 530 -18.34 16.35 17.10
CA SER A 530 -18.29 15.88 15.72
C SER A 530 -17.43 16.79 14.84
N VAL A 531 -16.29 16.28 14.41
CA VAL A 531 -15.47 16.96 13.39
C VAL A 531 -15.85 16.43 12.00
N HIS A 532 -16.22 17.34 11.09
CA HIS A 532 -16.38 17.05 9.67
C HIS A 532 -16.25 18.36 8.88
N PRO A 533 -15.67 18.38 7.66
CA PRO A 533 -15.43 19.62 6.93
C PRO A 533 -16.70 20.44 6.68
N SER A 534 -17.82 19.79 6.36
CA SER A 534 -19.10 20.47 6.15
C SER A 534 -19.66 21.15 7.40
N ASN A 535 -19.17 20.82 8.60
CA ASN A 535 -19.67 21.40 9.85
C ASN A 535 -19.20 22.85 10.04
N TYR A 536 -18.15 23.26 9.31
CA TYR A 536 -17.55 24.57 9.44
C TYR A 536 -17.72 25.39 8.17
N ILE A 537 -17.90 26.70 8.38
CA ILE A 537 -18.03 27.68 7.32
C ILE A 537 -17.01 28.81 7.52
N LEU A 538 -16.46 29.29 6.41
CA LEU A 538 -15.47 30.37 6.35
C LEU A 538 -16.11 31.63 5.76
N PRO A 539 -15.62 32.83 6.09
CA PRO A 539 -16.06 34.05 5.43
C PRO A 539 -15.80 33.99 3.92
N LYS A 540 -16.81 34.31 3.11
CA LYS A 540 -16.72 34.32 1.64
C LYS A 540 -15.69 35.31 1.12
N GLU A 541 -15.47 36.40 1.86
CA GLU A 541 -14.41 37.39 1.61
C GLU A 541 -13.01 36.73 1.48
N TRP A 542 -12.76 35.62 2.16
CA TRP A 542 -11.47 34.93 2.11
C TRP A 542 -11.16 34.34 0.72
N ILE A 543 -12.18 33.97 -0.06
CA ILE A 543 -12.00 33.50 -1.45
C ILE A 543 -12.13 34.62 -2.50
N GLU A 544 -12.87 35.69 -2.19
CA GLU A 544 -13.15 36.80 -3.12
C GLU A 544 -12.06 37.88 -3.17
N CYS A 545 -11.14 37.91 -2.21
CA CYS A 545 -10.07 38.90 -2.19
C CYS A 545 -9.11 38.79 -3.41
N ARG A 546 -8.69 39.97 -3.92
CA ARG A 546 -8.00 40.21 -5.20
C ARG A 546 -6.67 39.45 -5.37
N SER A 547 -6.23 39.31 -6.62
CA SER A 547 -5.16 38.41 -7.09
C SER A 547 -3.71 38.73 -6.68
N ASN A 548 -3.45 39.81 -5.92
CA ASN A 548 -2.11 40.17 -5.44
C ASN A 548 -2.16 40.52 -3.94
N MET A 549 -2.24 39.49 -3.09
CA MET A 549 -2.38 39.65 -1.63
C MET A 549 -1.03 39.51 -0.93
N SER A 550 -0.64 40.47 -0.08
CA SER A 550 0.55 40.34 0.76
C SER A 550 0.26 39.56 2.05
N TRP A 551 1.31 39.17 2.78
CA TRP A 551 1.17 38.55 4.11
C TRP A 551 0.48 39.45 5.12
N GLU A 552 0.74 40.76 5.07
CA GLU A 552 0.13 41.74 5.97
C GLU A 552 -1.36 41.93 5.67
N ASP A 553 -1.71 42.04 4.38
CA ASP A 553 -3.11 42.10 3.94
C ASP A 553 -3.89 40.88 4.40
N TRP A 554 -3.29 39.70 4.27
CA TRP A 554 -3.95 38.45 4.65
C TRP A 554 -4.12 38.32 6.17
N LYS A 555 -3.07 38.63 6.95
CA LYS A 555 -3.16 38.64 8.42
C LYS A 555 -4.21 39.64 8.91
N ASN A 556 -4.28 40.82 8.30
CA ASN A 556 -5.29 41.82 8.61
C ASN A 556 -6.71 41.34 8.28
N ALA A 557 -6.89 40.58 7.19
CA ALA A 557 -8.18 40.04 6.78
C ALA A 557 -8.72 38.94 7.72
N ILE A 558 -7.84 38.15 8.35
CA ILE A 558 -8.22 37.06 9.29
C ILE A 558 -8.25 37.52 10.77
N ASP A 559 -7.67 38.67 11.08
CA ASP A 559 -7.61 39.18 12.45
C ASP A 559 -9.02 39.48 12.99
N ILE A 560 -9.42 38.79 14.07
CA ILE A 560 -10.74 38.94 14.70
C ILE A 560 -10.91 40.34 15.29
N HIS A 561 -9.81 40.96 15.74
CA HIS A 561 -9.87 42.29 16.34
C HIS A 561 -10.17 43.38 15.30
N ARG A 562 -9.94 43.08 14.01
CA ARG A 562 -10.17 44.00 12.89
C ARG A 562 -11.39 43.60 12.06
N ASN A 563 -11.74 42.31 12.01
CA ASN A 563 -12.87 41.79 11.26
C ASN A 563 -13.77 40.90 12.15
N ASN A 564 -15.07 41.23 12.20
CA ASN A 564 -16.05 40.48 12.99
C ASN A 564 -16.41 39.10 12.39
N LYS A 565 -15.95 38.79 11.17
CA LYS A 565 -16.21 37.51 10.49
C LYS A 565 -15.03 36.54 10.69
N THR A 566 -15.32 35.37 11.24
CA THR A 566 -14.36 34.28 11.47
C THR A 566 -15.00 32.93 11.12
N VAL A 567 -14.22 31.85 11.20
CA VAL A 567 -14.71 30.47 11.10
C VAL A 567 -15.86 30.25 12.08
N LYS A 568 -16.97 29.68 11.60
CA LYS A 568 -18.15 29.35 12.42
C LYS A 568 -18.50 27.87 12.33
N LEU A 569 -18.97 27.32 13.45
CA LEU A 569 -19.64 26.03 13.49
C LEU A 569 -21.11 26.22 13.09
N ARG A 570 -21.62 25.34 12.22
CA ARG A 570 -23.03 25.32 11.85
C ARG A 570 -23.94 25.03 13.04
N LYS A 571 -25.23 25.36 12.90
CA LYS A 571 -26.24 25.05 13.90
C LYS A 571 -26.31 23.53 14.12
N LEU A 572 -26.62 23.08 15.33
CA LEU A 572 -26.68 21.65 15.71
C LEU A 572 -27.51 20.74 14.76
N LYS A 573 -28.57 21.28 14.15
CA LYS A 573 -29.40 20.55 13.18
C LYS A 573 -28.71 20.32 11.84
N GLU A 574 -27.56 20.94 11.61
CA GLU A 574 -26.81 21.03 10.34
C GLU A 574 -25.35 20.53 10.51
N VAL A 575 -25.05 19.80 11.58
CA VAL A 575 -23.75 19.18 11.86
C VAL A 575 -23.79 17.71 11.47
N ILE A 576 -22.75 17.21 10.80
CA ILE A 576 -22.57 15.82 10.38
C ILE A 576 -21.70 15.08 11.40
N TYR A 577 -22.16 13.91 11.83
CA TYR A 577 -21.33 12.92 12.52
C TYR A 577 -20.69 11.95 11.51
N ASP A 578 -19.36 11.84 11.53
CA ASP A 578 -18.61 10.96 10.64
C ASP A 578 -17.54 10.19 11.42
N TYR A 579 -17.66 8.86 11.42
CA TYR A 579 -16.71 7.97 12.10
C TYR A 579 -15.31 7.99 11.48
N ARG A 580 -15.16 8.50 10.26
CA ARG A 580 -13.86 8.66 9.60
C ARG A 580 -13.02 9.74 10.28
N TYR A 581 -13.66 10.75 10.84
CA TYR A 581 -13.04 11.83 11.61
C TYR A 581 -13.12 11.59 13.13
N THR A 582 -14.17 10.91 13.58
CA THR A 582 -14.49 10.64 14.99
C THR A 582 -14.57 9.11 15.19
N PRO A 583 -13.43 8.40 15.22
CA PRO A 583 -13.43 6.94 15.09
C PRO A 583 -14.10 6.27 16.30
N VAL A 584 -14.87 5.22 16.04
CA VAL A 584 -15.70 4.50 17.03
C VAL A 584 -14.93 4.06 18.28
N ILE A 585 -13.64 3.74 18.11
CA ILE A 585 -12.76 3.33 19.22
C ILE A 585 -12.32 4.49 20.14
N LEU A 586 -12.33 5.72 19.63
CA LEU A 586 -12.18 6.94 20.42
C LEU A 586 -13.59 7.44 20.70
N ASP A 587 -14.34 6.61 21.42
CA ASP A 587 -15.74 6.85 21.66
C ASP A 587 -15.94 8.24 22.27
N PRO A 588 -16.55 9.20 21.55
CA PRO A 588 -16.82 10.52 22.11
C PRO A 588 -17.83 10.44 23.26
N TYR A 589 -18.50 9.30 23.49
CA TYR A 589 -19.36 9.11 24.66
C TYR A 589 -18.54 8.86 25.94
N SER A 590 -17.30 8.37 25.83
CA SER A 590 -16.37 8.21 26.96
C SER A 590 -15.73 9.54 27.34
N TYR A 591 -15.90 9.96 28.62
CA TYR A 591 -15.35 11.20 29.15
C TYR A 591 -13.84 11.35 28.88
N GLU A 592 -13.08 10.27 29.04
CA GLU A 592 -11.62 10.24 28.86
C GLU A 592 -11.17 10.40 27.39
N ASN A 593 -12.04 10.04 26.43
CA ASN A 593 -11.71 9.94 25.00
C ASN A 593 -12.32 11.06 24.13
N ARG A 594 -13.18 11.93 24.70
CA ARG A 594 -13.85 13.04 23.98
C ARG A 594 -12.89 13.97 23.26
N GLU A 595 -11.97 14.57 24.01
CA GLU A 595 -10.98 15.48 23.45
C GLU A 595 -10.07 14.78 22.45
N LEU A 596 -9.68 13.52 22.72
CA LEU A 596 -8.89 12.72 21.79
C LEU A 596 -9.60 12.51 20.46
N SER A 597 -10.91 12.29 20.48
CA SER A 597 -11.72 12.13 19.28
C SER A 597 -11.73 13.42 18.44
N VAL A 598 -11.88 14.57 19.10
CA VAL A 598 -11.79 15.90 18.45
C VAL A 598 -10.39 16.13 17.89
N ILE A 599 -9.33 15.86 18.67
CA ILE A 599 -7.92 16.00 18.24
C ILE A 599 -7.63 15.12 17.02
N HIS A 600 -8.14 13.90 17.00
CA HIS A 600 -8.02 12.99 15.85
C HIS A 600 -8.67 13.60 14.61
N GLY A 601 -9.91 14.07 14.73
CA GLY A 601 -10.64 14.74 13.66
C GLY A 601 -9.96 16.01 13.17
N LEU A 602 -9.40 16.83 14.08
CA LEU A 602 -8.62 18.03 13.75
C LEU A 602 -7.35 17.70 12.97
N GLY A 603 -6.67 16.60 13.30
CA GLY A 603 -5.53 16.10 12.54
C GLY A 603 -5.90 15.73 11.10
N ILE A 604 -7.04 15.05 10.90
CA ILE A 604 -7.52 14.69 9.57
C ILE A 604 -8.00 15.94 8.80
N LEU A 605 -8.65 16.88 9.48
CA LEU A 605 -9.05 18.17 8.89
C LEU A 605 -7.83 18.96 8.39
N LEU A 606 -6.75 18.97 9.17
CA LEU A 606 -5.48 19.59 8.80
C LEU A 606 -4.85 18.92 7.57
N ILE A 607 -4.86 17.59 7.49
CA ILE A 607 -4.44 16.86 6.28
C ILE A 607 -5.25 17.31 5.06
N GLY A 608 -6.57 17.42 5.20
CA GLY A 608 -7.45 17.84 4.11
C GLY A 608 -7.20 19.27 3.64
N LEU A 609 -6.89 20.18 4.55
CA LEU A 609 -6.55 21.57 4.22
C LEU A 609 -5.18 21.69 3.54
N LEU A 610 -4.16 21.02 4.07
CA LEU A 610 -2.80 21.04 3.50
C LEU A 610 -2.76 20.37 2.12
N SER A 611 -3.48 19.26 1.95
CA SER A 611 -3.62 18.58 0.65
C SER A 611 -4.71 19.17 -0.24
N LYS A 612 -5.36 20.27 0.19
CA LYS A 612 -6.44 20.98 -0.52
C LYS A 612 -7.55 20.03 -0.99
N SER A 613 -7.81 18.95 -0.26
CA SER A 613 -8.76 17.92 -0.66
C SER A 613 -9.18 17.05 0.53
N PHE A 614 -10.49 16.99 0.78
CA PHE A 614 -11.10 16.08 1.76
C PHE A 614 -11.47 14.71 1.18
N SER A 615 -10.99 14.38 -0.03
CA SER A 615 -11.11 13.03 -0.57
C SER A 615 -10.02 12.15 0.03
N PHE A 616 -10.43 11.12 0.77
CA PHE A 616 -9.52 10.13 1.36
C PHE A 616 -9.57 8.80 0.61
N PRO A 617 -8.52 7.98 0.70
CA PRO A 617 -8.47 6.70 0.01
C PRO A 617 -9.60 5.76 0.44
N ALA A 618 -10.11 4.97 -0.50
CA ALA A 618 -11.31 4.16 -0.35
C ALA A 618 -11.23 3.15 0.81
N ILE A 619 -10.04 2.61 1.07
CA ILE A 619 -9.79 1.67 2.17
C ILE A 619 -10.01 2.28 3.56
N TYR A 620 -10.07 3.62 3.66
CA TYR A 620 -10.34 4.34 4.90
C TYR A 620 -11.85 4.46 5.19
N ASN A 621 -12.70 4.22 4.18
CA ASN A 621 -14.14 4.36 4.32
C ASN A 621 -14.79 3.29 5.20
N PRO A 622 -14.48 1.97 5.12
CA PRO A 622 -15.16 0.99 5.97
C PRO A 622 -14.98 1.27 7.47
N ILE A 623 -16.03 1.03 8.27
CA ILE A 623 -16.01 1.25 9.72
C ILE A 623 -14.93 0.38 10.38
N GLY A 624 -14.17 0.95 11.31
CA GLY A 624 -13.12 0.25 12.07
C GLY A 624 -11.73 0.28 11.43
N MET A 625 -11.64 0.71 10.17
CA MET A 625 -10.38 0.75 9.41
C MET A 625 -9.52 2.00 9.70
N GLN A 626 -10.07 2.99 10.40
CA GLN A 626 -9.47 4.33 10.56
C GLN A 626 -8.11 4.31 11.29
N LYS A 627 -7.96 3.47 12.32
CA LYS A 627 -6.68 3.32 13.05
C LYS A 627 -5.64 2.49 12.30
N VAL A 628 -6.06 1.58 11.42
CA VAL A 628 -5.15 0.69 10.70
C VAL A 628 -4.48 1.45 9.56
N TRP A 629 -5.23 2.31 8.88
CA TRP A 629 -4.80 2.98 7.65
C TRP A 629 -4.45 4.45 7.84
N THR A 630 -4.12 4.87 9.05
CA THR A 630 -3.70 6.25 9.31
C THR A 630 -2.39 6.60 8.58
N SER A 631 -1.51 5.61 8.33
CA SER A 631 -0.32 5.77 7.49
C SER A 631 -0.65 6.16 6.05
N VAL A 632 -1.80 5.71 5.54
CA VAL A 632 -2.23 5.99 4.17
C VAL A 632 -2.72 7.43 4.02
N LEU A 633 -3.36 7.98 5.06
CA LEU A 633 -3.66 9.42 5.11
C LEU A 633 -2.39 10.27 5.14
N LYS A 634 -1.37 9.81 5.88
CA LYS A 634 -0.07 10.49 5.99
C LYS A 634 0.70 10.46 4.67
N ALA A 635 0.66 9.36 3.93
CA ALA A 635 1.31 9.24 2.62
C ALA A 635 0.81 10.29 1.60
N LYS A 636 -0.44 10.78 1.75
CA LYS A 636 -0.96 11.87 0.92
C LYS A 636 -0.13 13.15 1.05
N LEU A 637 0.52 13.37 2.19
CA LEU A 637 1.33 14.56 2.47
C LEU A 637 2.74 14.50 1.87
N GLU A 638 3.23 13.34 1.42
CA GLU A 638 4.58 13.18 0.85
C GLU A 638 4.83 14.08 -0.37
N TYR A 639 3.76 14.42 -1.08
CA TYR A 639 3.80 15.26 -2.28
C TYR A 639 3.58 16.76 -2.00
N TYR A 640 3.34 17.14 -0.74
CA TYR A 640 3.08 18.52 -0.35
C TYR A 640 4.23 19.06 0.48
N PRO A 641 4.69 20.29 0.20
CA PRO A 641 5.79 20.87 0.95
C PRO A 641 5.25 21.36 2.30
N ILE A 642 5.58 20.65 3.38
CA ILE A 642 5.05 20.86 4.73
C ILE A 642 6.21 20.83 5.73
N SER A 643 6.17 21.73 6.71
CA SER A 643 7.20 21.80 7.74
C SER A 643 7.23 20.57 8.62
N SER A 644 8.43 20.23 9.10
CA SER A 644 8.65 19.12 10.03
C SER A 644 7.82 19.27 11.31
N ARG A 645 7.64 20.50 11.82
CA ARG A 645 6.83 20.76 13.02
C ARG A 645 5.36 20.42 12.80
N THR A 646 4.79 20.82 11.66
CA THR A 646 3.38 20.53 11.33
C THR A 646 3.15 19.05 11.07
N LEU A 647 4.09 18.36 10.41
CA LEU A 647 4.07 16.90 10.32
C LEU A 647 4.09 16.25 11.71
N GLY A 648 4.91 16.78 12.62
CA GLY A 648 4.92 16.40 14.04
C GLY A 648 3.55 16.51 14.69
N ILE A 649 2.85 17.64 14.52
CA ILE A 649 1.49 17.86 15.05
C ILE A 649 0.51 16.82 14.51
N ILE A 650 0.50 16.60 13.18
CA ILE A 650 -0.36 15.61 12.52
C ILE A 650 -0.06 14.21 13.06
N TYR A 651 1.21 13.86 13.24
CA TYR A 651 1.59 12.60 13.86
C TYR A 651 1.15 12.51 15.30
N GLY A 652 1.21 13.60 16.07
CA GLY A 652 0.73 13.65 17.44
C GLY A 652 -0.77 13.36 17.56
N CYS A 653 -1.58 13.93 16.68
CA CYS A 653 -3.03 13.71 16.62
C CYS A 653 -3.42 12.28 16.21
N LEU A 654 -2.58 11.63 15.40
CA LEU A 654 -2.89 10.39 14.69
C LEU A 654 -2.10 9.18 15.19
N SER A 655 -1.19 9.36 16.16
CA SER A 655 -0.30 8.30 16.65
C SER A 655 -1.02 7.38 17.63
N LYS A 656 -0.87 6.06 17.42
CA LYS A 656 -1.30 5.05 18.39
C LYS A 656 -0.50 5.17 19.70
N ARG A 657 0.80 5.47 19.58
CA ARG A 657 1.71 5.66 20.72
C ARG A 657 1.25 6.79 21.62
N ASN A 658 0.79 7.92 21.08
CA ASN A 658 0.29 9.02 21.91
C ASN A 658 -0.94 8.63 22.74
N ILE A 659 -1.84 7.82 22.19
CA ILE A 659 -3.00 7.30 22.93
C ILE A 659 -2.54 6.33 24.03
N GLU A 660 -1.61 5.43 23.70
CA GLU A 660 -1.01 4.51 24.68
C GLU A 660 -0.27 5.25 25.78
N THR A 661 0.54 6.26 25.46
CA THR A 661 1.24 7.10 26.43
C THR A 661 0.27 7.85 27.33
N LYS A 662 -0.81 8.43 26.78
CA LYS A 662 -1.86 9.05 27.61
C LYS A 662 -2.49 8.03 28.54
N PHE A 663 -2.83 6.85 28.03
CA PHE A 663 -3.39 5.78 28.85
C PHE A 663 -2.40 5.36 29.97
N LEU A 664 -1.14 5.07 29.64
CA LEU A 664 -0.12 4.71 30.63
C LEU A 664 0.09 5.81 31.67
N SER A 665 0.09 7.08 31.27
CA SER A 665 0.24 8.21 32.21
C SER A 665 -0.90 8.32 33.24
N ILE A 666 -2.09 7.80 32.91
CA ILE A 666 -3.25 7.74 33.81
C ILE A 666 -3.11 6.58 34.82
N TYR A 667 -2.52 5.46 34.41
CA TYR A 667 -2.45 4.24 35.22
C TYR A 667 -1.12 4.03 35.97
N GLN A 668 -0.03 4.70 35.57
CA GLN A 668 1.30 4.52 36.12
C GLN A 668 1.90 5.86 36.55
N HIS A 669 1.48 6.38 37.70
CA HIS A 669 2.00 7.62 38.26
C HIS A 669 3.45 7.51 38.80
N GLU A 670 3.99 6.29 38.99
CA GLU A 670 5.23 6.07 39.76
C GLU A 670 6.45 5.58 38.94
N LEU A 671 6.30 5.31 37.65
CA LEU A 671 7.44 4.96 36.79
C LEU A 671 7.82 6.18 35.97
N VAL A 672 8.98 6.77 36.26
CA VAL A 672 9.67 7.68 35.33
C VAL A 672 10.20 6.78 34.22
N PRO A 673 9.59 6.78 33.02
CA PRO A 673 10.14 6.01 31.90
C PRO A 673 11.50 6.62 31.54
N ASP A 674 12.44 5.81 31.03
CA ASP A 674 13.58 6.37 30.30
C ASP A 674 13.03 7.30 29.20
N ASP A 675 13.53 8.53 29.15
CA ASP A 675 13.05 9.57 28.24
C ASP A 675 13.57 9.34 26.82
N ASP A 676 12.97 8.37 26.14
CA ASP A 676 13.15 8.14 24.70
C ASP A 676 12.34 9.15 23.84
N THR A 677 11.75 10.21 24.44
CA THR A 677 10.77 11.10 23.78
C THR A 677 11.38 12.15 22.86
N ILE A 678 12.71 12.30 22.83
CA ILE A 678 13.44 13.20 21.92
C ILE A 678 13.02 12.95 20.45
N PHE A 679 12.64 11.72 20.12
CA PHE A 679 12.25 11.29 18.77
C PHE A 679 10.73 11.20 18.56
N ASP A 680 9.93 11.32 19.62
CA ASP A 680 8.49 11.13 19.57
C ASP A 680 7.75 12.37 19.04
N PRO A 681 6.60 12.20 18.36
CA PRO A 681 5.76 13.33 18.00
C PRO A 681 5.31 14.08 19.26
N PRO A 682 5.01 15.39 19.17
CA PRO A 682 4.55 16.17 20.32
C PRO A 682 3.37 15.49 21.02
N HIS A 683 3.42 15.46 22.34
CA HIS A 683 2.30 15.01 23.17
C HIS A 683 1.15 16.00 23.03
N ILE A 684 0.04 15.54 22.47
CA ILE A 684 -1.19 16.31 22.26
C ILE A 684 -2.32 15.50 22.88
N PHE A 685 -2.64 15.79 24.14
CA PHE A 685 -3.60 15.02 24.93
C PHE A 685 -4.92 15.76 25.15
N SER A 686 -4.89 17.09 25.06
CA SER A 686 -6.01 18.01 25.12
C SER A 686 -6.10 18.92 23.88
N ILE A 687 -7.26 19.54 23.68
CA ILE A 687 -7.49 20.54 22.63
C ILE A 687 -6.61 21.78 22.92
N SER A 688 -6.34 22.10 24.19
CA SER A 688 -5.41 23.15 24.59
C SER A 688 -3.97 22.85 24.11
N ASP A 689 -3.47 21.63 24.31
CA ASP A 689 -2.14 21.22 23.83
C ASP A 689 -2.02 21.36 22.32
N PHE A 690 -3.10 21.00 21.60
CA PHE A 690 -3.17 21.12 20.16
C PHE A 690 -3.07 22.59 19.72
N ILE A 691 -3.84 23.49 20.35
CA ILE A 691 -3.79 24.94 20.07
C ILE A 691 -2.39 25.49 20.34
N GLN A 692 -1.78 25.16 21.48
CA GLN A 692 -0.44 25.63 21.84
C GLN A 692 0.62 25.15 20.83
N ASN A 693 0.54 23.89 20.38
CA ASN A 693 1.46 23.37 19.38
C ASN A 693 1.28 24.04 18.01
N ILE A 694 0.04 24.36 17.60
CA ILE A 694 -0.20 25.16 16.40
C ILE A 694 0.41 26.56 16.55
N GLU A 695 0.20 27.24 17.67
CA GLU A 695 0.73 28.59 17.89
C GLU A 695 2.26 28.61 17.85
N LYS A 696 2.92 27.57 18.38
CA LYS A 696 4.38 27.37 18.22
C LYS A 696 4.78 27.20 16.76
N ALA A 697 4.07 26.36 15.99
CA ALA A 697 4.35 26.15 14.57
C ALA A 697 4.13 27.42 13.74
N GLN A 698 3.06 28.16 13.99
CA GLN A 698 2.77 29.42 13.32
C GLN A 698 3.85 30.49 13.58
N LYS A 699 4.31 30.64 14.83
CA LYS A 699 5.42 31.57 15.16
C LYS A 699 6.70 31.24 14.40
N ILE A 700 7.03 29.96 14.27
CA ILE A 700 8.18 29.52 13.47
C ILE A 700 7.95 29.91 12.01
N LEU A 701 6.82 29.52 11.42
CA LEU A 701 6.49 29.83 10.03
C LEU A 701 6.46 31.33 9.74
N GLU A 702 6.05 32.16 10.70
CA GLU A 702 6.07 33.63 10.60
C GLU A 702 7.49 34.18 10.47
N SER A 703 8.46 33.63 11.20
CA SER A 703 9.87 34.02 11.07
C SER A 703 10.47 33.68 9.69
N TYR A 704 9.79 32.82 8.93
CA TYR A 704 10.18 32.38 7.59
C TYR A 704 9.27 32.95 6.47
N GLN A 705 8.44 33.94 6.79
CA GLN A 705 7.68 34.70 5.79
C GLN A 705 8.58 35.75 5.17
N LEU A 706 8.80 35.63 3.86
CA LEU A 706 9.65 36.53 3.10
C LEU A 706 8.83 37.33 2.10
N THR A 707 9.27 38.56 1.87
CA THR A 707 8.78 39.40 0.77
C THR A 707 9.92 39.52 -0.24
N VAL A 708 9.74 38.98 -1.45
CA VAL A 708 10.76 38.99 -2.52
C VAL A 708 10.56 40.24 -3.40
N GLN A 709 11.48 40.50 -4.35
CA GLN A 709 11.31 41.51 -5.38
C GLN A 709 9.89 41.46 -5.99
N GLU A 710 9.29 42.63 -6.22
CA GLU A 710 7.88 42.84 -6.61
C GLU A 710 6.82 42.63 -5.51
N TYR A 711 7.19 42.64 -4.22
CA TYR A 711 6.28 42.44 -3.07
C TYR A 711 5.57 41.08 -3.07
N SER A 712 6.13 40.10 -3.77
CA SER A 712 5.56 38.75 -3.83
C SER A 712 5.78 38.03 -2.49
N PRO A 713 4.71 37.56 -1.82
CA PRO A 713 4.86 36.80 -0.58
C PRO A 713 5.46 35.42 -0.86
N ARG A 714 6.30 34.93 0.04
CA ARG A 714 6.75 33.54 0.10
C ARG A 714 6.78 33.05 1.55
N GLN A 715 6.79 31.73 1.73
CA GLN A 715 7.04 31.07 3.00
C GLN A 715 8.12 30.01 2.80
N LEU A 716 9.24 30.13 3.51
CA LEU A 716 10.20 29.05 3.59
C LEU A 716 9.65 27.96 4.51
N ILE A 717 9.90 26.71 4.14
CA ILE A 717 9.38 25.54 4.86
C ILE A 717 10.53 24.95 5.66
N PRO A 718 10.54 25.11 6.99
CA PRO A 718 11.61 24.59 7.82
C PRO A 718 11.53 23.07 7.91
N VAL A 719 12.63 22.42 7.58
CA VAL A 719 12.75 20.97 7.60
C VAL A 719 13.83 20.56 8.60
N SER A 720 13.45 19.71 9.55
CA SER A 720 14.38 19.11 10.52
C SER A 720 15.00 17.86 9.89
N LEU A 721 16.33 17.87 9.72
CA LEU A 721 17.08 16.72 9.21
C LEU A 721 16.89 15.49 10.11
N ILE A 722 16.86 15.68 11.43
CA ILE A 722 16.62 14.60 12.41
C ILE A 722 15.28 13.91 12.17
N GLN A 723 14.23 14.67 11.87
CA GLN A 723 12.90 14.13 11.58
C GLN A 723 12.78 13.50 10.18
N LEU A 724 13.60 13.92 9.22
CA LEU A 724 13.71 13.26 7.92
C LEU A 724 14.45 11.92 8.03
N THR A 725 15.48 11.84 8.88
CA THR A 725 16.31 10.64 9.09
C THR A 725 15.69 9.60 10.03
N ARG A 726 14.36 9.61 10.23
CA ARG A 726 13.66 8.72 11.18
C ARG A 726 13.93 7.23 10.99
N ASP A 727 14.31 6.81 9.78
CA ASP A 727 14.72 5.43 9.52
C ASP A 727 16.27 5.24 9.52
N TYR A 728 17.07 6.32 9.41
CA TYR A 728 18.53 6.28 9.25
C TYR A 728 19.24 7.58 9.69
N ASN A 729 19.50 7.79 11.00
CA ASN A 729 20.32 8.91 11.49
C ASN A 729 21.74 8.43 11.91
N PRO A 730 22.82 8.84 11.21
CA PRO A 730 24.20 8.48 11.54
C PRO A 730 24.83 9.31 12.67
N TYR A 731 24.18 10.37 13.18
CA TYR A 731 24.78 11.33 14.13
C TYR A 731 24.48 11.04 15.61
N LYS A 732 24.19 9.78 15.95
CA LYS A 732 23.77 9.31 17.29
C LYS A 732 24.77 9.56 18.44
N GLN A 733 25.93 10.17 18.19
CA GLN A 733 27.00 10.38 19.19
C GLN A 733 27.39 11.84 19.40
N ILE A 734 26.76 12.81 18.72
CA ILE A 734 27.21 14.22 18.80
C ILE A 734 26.41 15.05 19.82
N GLU A 735 25.25 14.57 20.29
CA GLU A 735 24.39 15.36 21.20
C GLU A 735 24.71 15.23 22.70
N ASP A 736 25.62 14.35 23.12
CA ASP A 736 26.14 14.35 24.51
C ASP A 736 27.14 15.50 24.79
N GLY A 737 27.32 16.43 23.85
CA GLY A 737 28.37 17.46 23.89
C GLY A 737 27.91 18.91 23.74
N ILE A 738 26.61 19.20 23.67
CA ILE A 738 26.12 20.58 23.58
C ILE A 738 24.89 20.74 24.48
N GLU A 739 25.14 20.84 25.79
CA GLU A 739 24.29 21.60 26.72
C GLU A 739 24.44 23.10 26.51
#